data_AF-A0A4W5QIP0-F1
#
_entry.id   AF-A0A4W5QIP0-F1
#
_cell.length_a   1.000
_cell.length_b   1.000
_cell.length_c   1.000
_cell.angle_alpha   90.00
_cell.angle_beta   90.00
_cell.angle_gamma   90.00
#
_symmetry.space_group_name_H-M   'P 1'
#
loop_
_entity.id
_entity.type
_entity.pdbx_description
1 polymer ?
#
loop_
_entity_poly.entity_id
_entity_poly.type
_entity_poly.pdbx_seq_one_letter_code
_entity_poly.pdbx_strand_id
1 'polypeptide(L)'
;HYLNMVKTYSNCTIVLENLEVTHMEDHHDLSFLRSIQEVGGYVLIALNTANRIPLDNLRIIRGHTLYNDGFALAVLMNYNKSIGAGTTELPLTSLTEILKGGVKFSGNQLCNMETIQWLDIFLNNSFDIFSVGKKCDPGCFNGSCWAPGPEHCQTLTKLNCAQQCSKRCKGPSPIDCCSEHCAAGCTGPRPTDCLACRDFQDDGMCKDSCPRLLLYDRNLHQLVNNPDGKYNFGATCVKTCPHNYVVADHGACVRTCSGDTYEVDEGGVRKCKKCDGLCPKVCNGLGMGKLDKVLSINATNIDTFKNCTKINGNIIHFTVLAIHRDPFTKAPKMDPAKLDIFKTVREITGYLLIQNWPDNMASLSPFENLEIIRGRTKRGIVSLAITQLTITHLGLRSLKEISDGDVVITKNSNLCYTKKRHWKKLFKSDRQTIQLESNADAANNTCDTMCTRNGCWGPGPTMCFACQDYSRAGSCVDSCNLLEGEPRETEVNKTCVECHPECQLLNGTQTCTGPVRCTQCANFKDGNNCVLGCPRGVPGVAGGKNTFIWKYADKMKVCQLCHQNCTQGCTGPGLKGCHNSGLSVIAAGVVGGLLAFLIMGLSVFVLLRRRHIKRKRTLRRLLQERELVEPLTPSGEAPNQALLRILKETEFKKIKVLGSGAFGTVYKGLWVPEGEDVKIPVAIKVLREATSPKANREILDEAYVMASVDNPHVCRLLGICLTSTVQLVTQLMPYGCLLDYVKENKDNIGSQYLLNWCVQIAKGMSYLEERHLVHRDLAARNVLVKTPQHVKITDFGLAKLLNADEKEYHADGGKVPIKWMALESILHRKYTHQSDVWSYGVTVWELMTFGTKPYDGIPANEIAGVLEKGERLPQPPICTIDVYMIMVKCWMIDADSRPRFRELIAEFSKMARDPPRYLVIQGDDRMHLPSPTDTKFYQSLISGEDMEDAVDVDEYLVPQHSFFSSPSTSRTQLLHSVHVQWGFVQEKAESVSRKPAQRKGFHHPPATGSLPLHSFLTQRIVFFCLLKKLD
;
A
#
# COMPACT_ATOMS: atom_id res chain seq x y z
N HIS A 1 -22.49 -11.95 26.30
CA HIS A 1 -21.20 -11.81 25.58
C HIS A 1 -20.09 -12.56 26.31
N TYR A 2 -19.77 -12.22 27.57
CA TYR A 2 -18.79 -12.91 28.43
C TYR A 2 -18.84 -14.45 28.39
N LEU A 3 -20.02 -15.08 28.57
CA LEU A 3 -20.15 -16.54 28.54
C LEU A 3 -19.68 -17.18 27.22
N ASN A 4 -19.84 -16.50 26.08
CA ASN A 4 -19.32 -16.98 24.80
C ASN A 4 -17.80 -16.90 24.74
N MET A 5 -17.20 -15.90 25.38
CA MET A 5 -15.75 -15.75 25.48
C MET A 5 -15.14 -16.84 26.37
N VAL A 6 -15.75 -17.10 27.53
CA VAL A 6 -15.37 -18.23 28.41
C VAL A 6 -15.45 -19.53 27.64
N LYS A 7 -16.56 -19.78 26.94
CA LYS A 7 -16.74 -20.99 26.13
C LYS A 7 -15.68 -21.13 25.01
N THR A 8 -15.28 -20.01 24.39
CA THR A 8 -14.35 -20.00 23.26
C THR A 8 -12.89 -20.16 23.70
N TYR A 9 -12.47 -19.48 24.77
CA TYR A 9 -11.05 -19.37 25.14
C TYR A 9 -10.67 -20.12 26.42
N SER A 10 -11.62 -20.72 27.15
CA SER A 10 -11.28 -21.54 28.33
C SER A 10 -10.37 -22.71 27.92
N ASN A 11 -9.22 -22.83 28.61
CA ASN A 11 -8.16 -23.78 28.33
C ASN A 11 -7.54 -23.68 26.92
N CYS A 12 -7.74 -22.56 26.22
CA CYS A 12 -7.14 -22.31 24.93
C CYS A 12 -5.69 -21.86 25.08
N THR A 13 -4.76 -22.53 24.42
CA THR A 13 -3.34 -22.15 24.37
C THR A 13 -2.95 -21.44 23.08
N ILE A 14 -3.57 -21.81 21.96
CA ILE A 14 -3.28 -21.27 20.63
C ILE A 14 -4.59 -20.80 19.99
N VAL A 15 -4.69 -19.49 19.76
CA VAL A 15 -5.80 -18.89 19.00
C VAL A 15 -5.39 -18.85 17.53
N LEU A 16 -6.08 -19.62 16.68
CA LEU A 16 -5.71 -19.73 15.26
C LEU A 16 -5.99 -18.46 14.44
N GLU A 17 -7.02 -17.69 14.81
CA GLU A 17 -7.43 -16.43 14.14
C GLU A 17 -7.21 -15.25 15.10
N ASN A 18 -8.23 -14.43 15.35
CA ASN A 18 -8.13 -13.22 16.15
C ASN A 18 -8.51 -13.48 17.61
N LEU A 19 -7.88 -12.77 18.54
CA LEU A 19 -8.29 -12.68 19.93
C LEU A 19 -8.98 -11.34 20.17
N GLU A 20 -10.29 -11.37 20.37
CA GLU A 20 -11.09 -10.17 20.62
C GLU A 20 -11.67 -10.19 22.04
N VAL A 21 -11.17 -9.29 22.89
CA VAL A 21 -11.64 -9.07 24.26
C VAL A 21 -12.36 -7.73 24.29
N THR A 22 -13.69 -7.76 24.26
CA THR A 22 -14.51 -6.54 24.21
C THR A 22 -15.66 -6.57 25.20
N HIS A 23 -16.12 -5.41 25.67
CA HIS A 23 -17.28 -5.29 26.56
C HIS A 23 -17.17 -6.11 27.86
N MET A 24 -15.95 -6.30 28.40
CA MET A 24 -15.72 -6.95 29.70
C MET A 24 -15.88 -5.96 30.83
N GLU A 25 -16.57 -6.38 31.89
CA GLU A 25 -16.87 -5.57 33.08
C GLU A 25 -16.11 -6.08 34.32
N ASP A 26 -15.94 -5.24 35.34
CA ASP A 26 -15.15 -5.53 36.55
C ASP A 26 -15.57 -6.78 37.33
N HIS A 27 -16.84 -7.16 37.28
CA HIS A 27 -17.35 -8.33 37.99
C HIS A 27 -17.06 -9.67 37.28
N HIS A 28 -16.54 -9.63 36.05
CA HIS A 28 -16.26 -10.80 35.25
C HIS A 28 -14.86 -11.36 35.55
N ASP A 29 -14.76 -12.68 35.78
CA ASP A 29 -13.47 -13.35 35.92
C ASP A 29 -12.83 -13.63 34.55
N LEU A 30 -11.70 -12.98 34.26
CA LEU A 30 -10.93 -13.14 33.02
C LEU A 30 -9.72 -14.07 33.17
N SER A 31 -9.59 -14.80 34.29
CA SER A 31 -8.47 -15.70 34.59
C SER A 31 -8.20 -16.76 33.51
N PHE A 32 -9.23 -17.20 32.80
CA PHE A 32 -9.14 -18.18 31.72
C PHE A 32 -8.27 -17.70 30.54
N LEU A 33 -8.07 -16.39 30.36
CA LEU A 33 -7.21 -15.84 29.30
C LEU A 33 -5.72 -16.13 29.54
N ARG A 34 -5.33 -16.48 30.77
CA ARG A 34 -3.94 -16.82 31.11
C ARG A 34 -3.41 -18.05 30.39
N SER A 35 -4.26 -18.95 29.89
CA SER A 35 -3.78 -20.14 29.18
C SER A 35 -3.22 -19.81 27.80
N ILE A 36 -3.58 -18.66 27.22
CA ILE A 36 -3.25 -18.29 25.85
C ILE A 36 -1.75 -17.95 25.74
N GLN A 37 -1.07 -18.60 24.80
CA GLN A 37 0.35 -18.44 24.52
C GLN A 37 0.63 -17.91 23.11
N GLU A 38 -0.19 -18.27 22.12
CA GLU A 38 -0.02 -17.80 20.74
C GLU A 38 -1.33 -17.29 20.15
N VAL A 39 -1.24 -16.20 19.40
CA VAL A 39 -2.35 -15.69 18.58
C VAL A 39 -1.88 -15.62 17.12
N GLY A 40 -2.62 -16.28 16.23
CA GLY A 40 -2.32 -16.28 14.80
C GLY A 40 -2.58 -14.90 14.18
N GLY A 41 -3.76 -14.33 14.43
CA GLY A 41 -4.26 -13.11 13.80
C GLY A 41 -3.84 -11.87 14.55
N TYR A 42 -4.81 -10.97 14.79
CA TYR A 42 -4.63 -9.80 15.65
C TYR A 42 -5.26 -9.99 17.03
N VAL A 43 -4.82 -9.15 17.98
CA VAL A 43 -5.38 -9.02 19.32
C VAL A 43 -6.08 -7.67 19.43
N LEU A 44 -7.38 -7.68 19.69
CA LEU A 44 -8.20 -6.49 19.92
C LEU A 44 -8.71 -6.48 21.36
N ILE A 45 -8.39 -5.43 22.09
CA ILE A 45 -8.86 -5.18 23.44
C ILE A 45 -9.60 -3.85 23.44
N ALA A 46 -10.93 -3.87 23.40
CA ALA A 46 -11.69 -2.63 23.24
C ALA A 46 -12.98 -2.55 24.05
N LEU A 47 -13.34 -1.34 24.49
CA LEU A 47 -14.60 -1.06 25.18
C LEU A 47 -14.78 -1.88 26.47
N ASN A 48 -13.69 -2.23 27.15
CA ASN A 48 -13.72 -2.93 28.43
C ASN A 48 -13.73 -1.92 29.59
N THR A 49 -14.48 -2.22 30.64
CA THR A 49 -14.43 -1.54 31.94
C THR A 49 -13.68 -2.36 33.00
N ALA A 50 -13.42 -3.65 32.74
CA ALA A 50 -12.66 -4.53 33.62
C ALA A 50 -11.26 -3.98 33.94
N ASN A 51 -10.91 -3.93 35.23
CA ASN A 51 -9.67 -3.34 35.73
C ASN A 51 -8.40 -4.05 35.22
N ARG A 52 -8.41 -5.39 35.14
CA ARG A 52 -7.27 -6.21 34.73
C ARG A 52 -7.64 -7.23 33.66
N ILE A 53 -6.82 -7.33 32.61
CA ILE A 53 -6.96 -8.32 31.54
C ILE A 53 -5.70 -9.22 31.51
N PRO A 54 -5.74 -10.44 32.08
CA PRO A 54 -4.55 -11.23 32.34
C PRO A 54 -4.12 -12.06 31.12
N LEU A 55 -3.20 -11.51 30.33
CA LEU A 55 -2.56 -12.17 29.17
C LEU A 55 -1.07 -12.45 29.44
N ASP A 56 -0.76 -12.86 30.67
CA ASP A 56 0.60 -12.97 31.18
C ASP A 56 1.49 -13.96 30.36
N ASN A 57 0.87 -15.00 29.79
CA ASN A 57 1.55 -16.07 29.05
C ASN A 57 1.58 -15.90 27.53
N LEU A 58 0.99 -14.82 26.98
CA LEU A 58 0.98 -14.58 25.54
C LEU A 58 2.40 -14.28 25.06
N ARG A 59 2.98 -15.15 24.24
CA ARG A 59 4.37 -15.08 23.75
C ARG A 59 4.52 -14.39 22.40
N ILE A 60 3.59 -14.68 21.50
CA ILE A 60 3.69 -14.31 20.08
C ILE A 60 2.34 -13.93 19.47
N ILE A 61 2.35 -12.87 18.66
CA ILE A 61 1.25 -12.50 17.77
C ILE A 61 1.77 -12.59 16.32
N ARG A 62 1.18 -13.48 15.51
CA ARG A 62 1.71 -13.74 14.15
C ARG A 62 1.22 -12.73 13.10
N GLY A 63 0.05 -12.13 13.28
CA GLY A 63 -0.45 -11.05 12.42
C GLY A 63 -0.76 -11.46 10.98
N HIS A 64 -1.25 -12.68 10.74
CA HIS A 64 -1.70 -13.07 9.38
C HIS A 64 -2.95 -12.29 8.94
N THR A 65 -3.79 -11.89 9.91
CA THR A 65 -4.86 -10.88 9.80
C THR A 65 -4.49 -9.67 10.65
N LEU A 66 -4.86 -8.47 10.19
CA LEU A 66 -4.58 -7.21 10.88
C LEU A 66 -5.87 -6.45 11.14
N TYR A 67 -5.99 -5.83 12.32
CA TYR A 67 -7.06 -4.92 12.63
C TYR A 67 -6.87 -3.61 11.86
N ASN A 68 -7.92 -3.20 11.12
CA ASN A 68 -7.91 -2.00 10.27
C ASN A 68 -6.72 -1.99 9.28
N ASP A 69 -6.36 -3.17 8.76
CA ASP A 69 -5.26 -3.44 7.81
C ASP A 69 -3.85 -3.01 8.25
N GLY A 70 -3.68 -2.59 9.51
CA GLY A 70 -2.40 -2.03 9.99
C GLY A 70 -1.90 -2.59 11.33
N PHE A 71 -2.78 -3.08 12.20
CA PHE A 71 -2.42 -3.36 13.60
C PHE A 71 -2.60 -4.83 13.98
N ALA A 72 -1.56 -5.42 14.57
CA ALA A 72 -1.59 -6.75 15.15
C ALA A 72 -2.04 -6.72 16.62
N LEU A 73 -1.80 -5.62 17.33
CA LEU A 73 -2.31 -5.38 18.67
C LEU A 73 -3.00 -4.03 18.71
N ALA A 74 -4.30 -4.02 19.03
CA ALA A 74 -5.10 -2.81 19.13
C ALA A 74 -5.81 -2.75 20.49
N VAL A 75 -5.50 -1.74 21.29
CA VAL A 75 -6.09 -1.52 22.61
C VAL A 75 -6.82 -0.18 22.61
N LEU A 76 -8.16 -0.20 22.55
CA LEU A 76 -8.99 0.95 22.18
C LEU A 76 -10.13 1.20 23.17
N MET A 77 -10.25 2.43 23.68
CA MET A 77 -11.43 2.91 24.40
C MET A 77 -11.83 2.05 25.62
N ASN A 78 -10.86 1.53 26.39
CA ASN A 78 -11.10 0.73 27.60
C ASN A 78 -11.28 1.61 28.86
N TYR A 79 -11.95 2.74 28.71
CA TYR A 79 -12.24 3.66 29.81
C TYR A 79 -13.63 4.26 29.64
N ASN A 80 -14.45 4.14 30.68
CA ASN A 80 -15.77 4.74 30.71
C ASN A 80 -15.78 6.01 31.57
N LYS A 81 -15.89 7.17 30.92
CA LYS A 81 -15.93 8.49 31.56
C LYS A 81 -17.07 8.69 32.55
N SER A 82 -18.20 7.97 32.41
CA SER A 82 -19.35 8.14 33.30
C SER A 82 -19.24 7.37 34.63
N ILE A 83 -18.47 6.27 34.64
CA ILE A 83 -18.32 5.38 35.81
C ILE A 83 -16.95 5.58 36.48
N GLY A 84 -15.98 6.17 35.79
CA GLY A 84 -14.60 6.28 36.28
C GLY A 84 -13.86 4.94 36.33
N ALA A 85 -14.45 3.89 35.75
CA ALA A 85 -13.90 2.55 35.64
C ALA A 85 -13.32 2.30 34.25
N GLY A 86 -12.21 1.57 34.19
CA GLY A 86 -11.51 1.24 32.97
C GLY A 86 -10.34 0.30 33.24
N THR A 87 -9.79 -0.28 32.17
CA THR A 87 -8.64 -1.17 32.28
C THR A 87 -7.38 -0.39 32.65
N THR A 88 -6.81 -0.70 33.82
CA THR A 88 -5.58 -0.11 34.32
C THR A 88 -4.37 -1.03 34.15
N GLU A 89 -4.58 -2.35 34.20
CA GLU A 89 -3.52 -3.36 34.13
C GLU A 89 -3.71 -4.30 32.94
N LEU A 90 -2.73 -4.32 32.05
CA LEU A 90 -2.66 -5.26 30.92
C LEU A 90 -1.28 -5.93 30.91
N PRO A 91 -1.07 -6.96 31.76
CA PRO A 91 0.21 -7.65 31.85
C PRO A 91 0.43 -8.56 30.62
N LEU A 92 1.37 -8.17 29.76
CA LEU A 92 1.83 -8.95 28.60
C LEU A 92 3.28 -9.42 28.82
N THR A 93 3.56 -9.97 30.00
CA THR A 93 4.92 -10.27 30.47
C THR A 93 5.72 -11.20 29.58
N SER A 94 5.06 -12.17 28.94
CA SER A 94 5.72 -13.13 28.06
C SER A 94 5.81 -12.67 26.60
N LEU A 95 5.23 -11.52 26.24
CA LEU A 95 5.14 -11.07 24.86
C LEU A 95 6.49 -10.52 24.39
N THR A 96 7.18 -11.29 23.56
CA THR A 96 8.51 -10.93 23.04
C THR A 96 8.55 -10.82 21.52
N GLU A 97 7.48 -11.19 20.81
CA GLU A 97 7.44 -11.16 19.34
C GLU A 97 6.08 -10.78 18.76
N ILE A 98 6.09 -9.86 17.80
CA ILE A 98 5.00 -9.61 16.86
C ILE A 98 5.56 -9.72 15.45
N LEU A 99 5.21 -10.80 14.73
CA LEU A 99 5.82 -11.10 13.43
C LEU A 99 5.42 -10.10 12.33
N LYS A 100 4.15 -9.65 12.34
CA LYS A 100 3.59 -8.75 11.32
C LYS A 100 2.53 -7.85 11.94
N GLY A 101 2.50 -6.58 11.53
CA GLY A 101 1.53 -5.58 11.98
C GLY A 101 2.03 -4.68 13.11
N GLY A 102 1.47 -3.48 13.20
CA GLY A 102 1.81 -2.49 14.21
C GLY A 102 1.03 -2.65 15.52
N VAL A 103 1.26 -1.74 16.46
CA VAL A 103 0.56 -1.70 17.75
C VAL A 103 -0.15 -0.36 17.90
N LYS A 104 -1.40 -0.35 18.40
CA LYS A 104 -2.19 0.86 18.60
C LYS A 104 -2.79 0.92 20.00
N PHE A 105 -2.54 2.01 20.71
CA PHE A 105 -3.19 2.34 21.97
C PHE A 105 -3.99 3.64 21.80
N SER A 106 -5.27 3.67 22.20
CA SER A 106 -6.05 4.91 22.14
C SER A 106 -7.20 4.89 23.16
N GLY A 107 -7.36 5.98 23.92
CA GLY A 107 -8.51 6.15 24.83
C GLY A 107 -8.54 5.20 26.03
N ASN A 108 -7.39 4.90 26.64
CA ASN A 108 -7.27 4.02 27.82
C ASN A 108 -6.58 4.72 29.00
N GLN A 109 -6.79 4.23 30.22
CA GLN A 109 -6.05 4.62 31.44
C GLN A 109 -5.08 3.51 31.88
N LEU A 110 -4.32 2.95 30.93
CA LEU A 110 -3.36 1.89 31.22
C LEU A 110 -2.13 2.45 31.93
N CYS A 111 -1.58 1.73 32.90
CA CYS A 111 -0.30 2.05 33.54
C CYS A 111 0.87 1.32 32.84
N ASN A 112 2.07 1.91 32.93
CA ASN A 112 3.37 1.30 32.62
C ASN A 112 3.67 0.96 31.14
N MET A 113 2.68 1.03 30.24
CA MET A 113 2.84 0.76 28.80
C MET A 113 3.85 1.67 28.08
N GLU A 114 4.09 2.88 28.60
CA GLU A 114 5.12 3.80 28.11
C GLU A 114 6.56 3.35 28.41
N THR A 115 6.74 2.48 29.41
CA THR A 115 8.07 2.01 29.82
C THR A 115 8.60 0.88 28.94
N ILE A 116 7.73 0.23 28.16
CA ILE A 116 8.06 -0.94 27.35
C ILE A 116 8.95 -0.58 26.16
N GLN A 117 10.07 -1.29 26.02
CA GLN A 117 10.98 -1.21 24.89
C GLN A 117 10.43 -2.00 23.71
N TRP A 118 9.51 -1.37 22.98
CA TRP A 118 8.80 -1.94 21.85
C TRP A 118 9.70 -2.40 20.67
N LEU A 119 10.91 -1.82 20.53
CA LEU A 119 11.91 -2.22 19.53
C LEU A 119 12.40 -3.68 19.71
N ASP A 120 12.30 -4.24 20.91
CA ASP A 120 12.59 -5.65 21.17
C ASP A 120 11.50 -6.58 20.61
N ILE A 121 10.25 -6.11 20.55
CA ILE A 121 9.05 -6.90 20.24
C ILE A 121 8.66 -6.79 18.76
N PHE A 122 8.78 -5.62 18.13
CA PHE A 122 8.48 -5.42 16.70
C PHE A 122 9.41 -4.38 16.04
N LEU A 123 9.37 -4.27 14.70
CA LEU A 123 10.38 -3.56 13.88
C LEU A 123 9.95 -2.22 13.25
N ASN A 124 8.66 -1.85 13.22
CA ASN A 124 8.16 -0.71 12.43
C ASN A 124 7.42 0.35 13.29
N ASN A 125 7.88 1.61 13.26
CA ASN A 125 7.47 2.68 14.17
C ASN A 125 6.16 3.38 13.76
N SER A 126 5.15 3.35 14.65
CA SER A 126 4.11 4.39 14.75
C SER A 126 3.46 4.34 16.13
N PHE A 127 3.57 5.40 16.94
CA PHE A 127 2.94 5.48 18.27
C PHE A 127 2.43 6.87 18.60
N ASP A 128 1.18 6.91 19.08
CA ASP A 128 0.66 7.88 20.04
C ASP A 128 0.38 7.08 21.32
N ILE A 129 1.20 7.22 22.36
CA ILE A 129 0.96 6.62 23.68
C ILE A 129 0.83 7.77 24.69
N PHE A 130 -0.33 7.88 25.34
CA PHE A 130 -0.54 8.71 26.53
C PHE A 130 -0.89 7.78 27.69
N SER A 131 -0.09 7.81 28.76
CA SER A 131 -0.27 6.98 29.96
C SER A 131 0.13 7.77 31.21
N VAL A 132 -0.32 7.30 32.39
CA VAL A 132 0.01 7.84 33.71
C VAL A 132 0.77 6.75 34.47
N GLY A 133 2.06 6.96 34.72
CA GLY A 133 2.97 5.93 35.27
C GLY A 133 2.85 5.69 36.78
N LYS A 134 2.85 4.41 37.17
CA LYS A 134 3.24 3.93 38.52
C LYS A 134 4.70 3.45 38.46
N LYS A 135 5.44 3.44 39.59
CA LYS A 135 6.86 3.05 39.59
C LYS A 135 7.06 1.55 39.32
N CYS A 136 7.92 1.22 38.35
CA CYS A 136 8.42 -0.14 38.11
C CYS A 136 9.41 -0.58 39.20
N ASP A 137 9.65 -1.89 39.30
CA ASP A 137 10.66 -2.45 40.21
C ASP A 137 12.09 -2.00 39.82
N PRO A 138 12.98 -1.66 40.77
CA PRO A 138 14.35 -1.25 40.47
C PRO A 138 15.18 -2.32 39.73
N GLY A 139 14.82 -3.60 39.83
CA GLY A 139 15.48 -4.70 39.14
C GLY A 139 15.15 -4.80 37.65
N CYS A 140 14.14 -4.06 37.15
CA CYS A 140 13.79 -4.09 35.74
C CYS A 140 14.80 -3.33 34.88
N PHE A 141 15.25 -3.95 33.79
CA PHE A 141 16.17 -3.34 32.83
C PHE A 141 15.59 -2.03 32.27
N ASN A 142 16.34 -0.92 32.36
CA ASN A 142 15.90 0.44 31.99
C ASN A 142 14.55 0.88 32.58
N GLY A 143 14.10 0.27 33.68
CA GLY A 143 12.80 0.56 34.28
C GLY A 143 11.60 0.11 33.43
N SER A 144 11.78 -0.85 32.52
CA SER A 144 10.72 -1.37 31.63
C SER A 144 9.90 -2.48 32.28
N CYS A 145 8.62 -2.25 32.53
CA CYS A 145 7.72 -3.23 33.13
C CYS A 145 6.28 -3.15 32.62
N TRP A 146 5.57 -4.27 32.63
CA TRP A 146 4.16 -4.34 32.22
C TRP A 146 3.18 -3.99 33.36
N ALA A 147 3.61 -4.19 34.60
CA ALA A 147 2.86 -3.89 35.84
C ALA A 147 3.85 -3.75 37.02
N PRO A 148 3.44 -3.24 38.19
CA PRO A 148 4.32 -3.18 39.37
C PRO A 148 4.70 -4.57 39.89
N GLY A 149 5.97 -4.78 40.22
CA GLY A 149 6.50 -6.05 40.75
C GLY A 149 7.62 -6.66 39.88
N PRO A 150 8.56 -7.43 40.46
CA PRO A 150 9.70 -8.00 39.74
C PRO A 150 9.31 -9.05 38.69
N GLU A 151 8.19 -9.75 38.88
CA GLU A 151 7.64 -10.73 37.93
C GLU A 151 7.10 -10.09 36.64
N HIS A 152 6.92 -8.77 36.64
CA HIS A 152 6.34 -8.02 35.53
C HIS A 152 7.37 -7.23 34.71
N CYS A 153 8.67 -7.42 34.98
CA CYS A 153 9.73 -6.82 34.16
C CYS A 153 9.69 -7.34 32.72
N GLN A 154 10.00 -6.47 31.77
CA GLN A 154 10.09 -6.85 30.36
C GLN A 154 11.27 -7.80 30.14
N THR A 155 11.02 -8.95 29.53
CA THR A 155 12.08 -9.88 29.10
C THR A 155 12.60 -9.46 27.74
N LEU A 156 13.90 -9.14 27.63
CA LEU A 156 14.54 -8.73 26.39
C LEU A 156 15.20 -9.92 25.69
N THR A 157 14.85 -10.14 24.43
CA THR A 157 15.34 -11.29 23.64
C THR A 157 15.99 -10.90 22.31
N LYS A 158 16.13 -9.60 22.04
CA LYS A 158 16.71 -9.07 20.79
C LYS A 158 17.69 -7.93 21.02
N LEU A 159 17.35 -6.93 21.83
CA LEU A 159 18.21 -5.78 22.11
C LEU A 159 19.42 -6.15 22.98
N ASN A 160 19.30 -7.17 23.81
CA ASN A 160 20.36 -7.63 24.71
C ASN A 160 21.22 -8.76 24.11
N CYS A 161 21.23 -8.93 22.78
CA CYS A 161 21.93 -10.03 22.12
C CYS A 161 23.34 -9.68 21.65
N ALA A 162 24.21 -10.69 21.58
CA ALA A 162 25.50 -10.55 20.94
C ALA A 162 25.34 -10.25 19.43
N GLN A 163 26.27 -9.46 18.86
CA GLN A 163 26.25 -9.11 17.43
C GLN A 163 26.34 -10.30 16.46
N GLN A 164 26.78 -11.46 16.95
CA GLN A 164 26.89 -12.70 16.18
C GLN A 164 25.57 -13.49 16.11
N CYS A 165 24.59 -13.16 16.95
CA CYS A 165 23.30 -13.82 16.93
C CYS A 165 22.51 -13.40 15.69
N SER A 166 21.89 -14.38 15.02
CA SER A 166 21.12 -14.11 13.81
C SER A 166 19.88 -13.24 14.08
N LYS A 167 19.16 -13.50 15.19
CA LYS A 167 17.90 -12.80 15.52
C LYS A 167 17.67 -12.64 17.02
N ARG A 168 17.50 -13.76 17.73
CA ARG A 168 17.07 -13.79 19.14
C ARG A 168 18.15 -14.43 20.03
N CYS A 169 18.10 -14.14 21.31
CA CYS A 169 18.98 -14.72 22.31
C CYS A 169 18.27 -14.87 23.66
N LYS A 170 18.86 -15.70 24.53
CA LYS A 170 18.51 -15.79 25.94
C LYS A 170 19.29 -14.79 26.81
N GLY A 171 20.42 -14.30 26.30
CA GLY A 171 21.36 -13.45 27.04
C GLY A 171 22.41 -12.80 26.15
N PRO A 172 23.32 -12.02 26.73
CA PRO A 172 24.28 -11.19 25.98
C PRO A 172 25.49 -11.95 25.43
N SER A 173 25.68 -13.21 25.81
CA SER A 173 26.83 -14.00 25.34
C SER A 173 26.54 -14.66 23.98
N PRO A 174 27.54 -14.86 23.09
CA PRO A 174 27.34 -15.60 21.85
C PRO A 174 26.83 -17.04 22.02
N ILE A 175 27.07 -17.66 23.19
CA ILE A 175 26.53 -18.99 23.50
C ILE A 175 25.02 -18.97 23.75
N ASP A 176 24.46 -17.81 24.07
CA ASP A 176 23.04 -17.61 24.35
C ASP A 176 22.22 -17.34 23.08
N CYS A 177 22.85 -17.37 21.90
CA CYS A 177 22.15 -17.17 20.64
C CYS A 177 21.17 -18.32 20.37
N CYS A 178 19.95 -17.95 19.99
CA CYS A 178 18.92 -18.90 19.60
C CYS A 178 19.11 -19.38 18.15
N SER A 179 18.53 -20.54 17.84
CA SER A 179 18.37 -20.97 16.45
C SER A 179 17.59 -19.94 15.63
N GLU A 180 17.92 -19.81 14.34
CA GLU A 180 17.25 -18.89 13.41
C GLU A 180 15.77 -19.20 13.18
N HIS A 181 15.32 -20.42 13.53
CA HIS A 181 13.93 -20.85 13.45
C HIS A 181 13.10 -20.44 14.70
N CYS A 182 13.72 -19.88 15.74
CA CYS A 182 13.02 -19.39 16.92
C CYS A 182 12.44 -17.98 16.70
N ALA A 183 11.23 -17.72 17.22
CA ALA A 183 10.57 -16.41 17.16
C ALA A 183 10.65 -15.63 18.47
N ALA A 184 10.06 -16.14 19.54
CA ALA A 184 9.93 -15.42 20.82
C ALA A 184 11.23 -15.45 21.68
N GLY A 185 12.15 -16.37 21.41
CA GLY A 185 13.32 -16.66 22.24
C GLY A 185 13.58 -18.15 22.34
N CYS A 186 14.50 -18.56 23.20
CA CYS A 186 14.90 -19.96 23.36
C CYS A 186 15.38 -20.30 24.78
N THR A 187 15.33 -21.59 25.09
CA THR A 187 15.92 -22.19 26.29
C THR A 187 17.36 -22.67 26.05
N GLY A 188 17.71 -22.91 24.78
CA GLY A 188 19.01 -23.38 24.28
C GLY A 188 19.19 -23.09 22.78
N PRO A 189 20.34 -23.44 22.18
CA PRO A 189 20.68 -23.03 20.82
C PRO A 189 20.03 -23.88 19.71
N ARG A 190 19.39 -25.01 20.04
CA ARG A 190 18.85 -25.93 19.03
C ARG A 190 17.45 -25.50 18.57
N PRO A 191 17.02 -25.90 17.36
CA PRO A 191 15.65 -25.65 16.89
C PRO A 191 14.55 -26.32 17.73
N THR A 192 14.90 -27.27 18.59
CA THR A 192 14.00 -27.91 19.56
C THR A 192 13.80 -27.10 20.84
N ASP A 193 14.68 -26.13 21.08
CA ASP A 193 14.76 -25.40 22.34
C ASP A 193 14.03 -24.03 22.26
N CYS A 194 13.38 -23.75 21.12
CA CYS A 194 12.66 -22.50 20.88
C CYS A 194 11.41 -22.37 21.77
N LEU A 195 11.14 -21.16 22.26
CA LEU A 195 9.92 -20.86 23.02
C LEU A 195 8.66 -20.81 22.15
N ALA A 196 8.82 -20.42 20.89
CA ALA A 196 7.82 -20.45 19.82
C ALA A 196 8.54 -20.55 18.47
N CYS A 197 7.99 -21.34 17.55
CA CYS A 197 8.54 -21.46 16.21
C CYS A 197 8.15 -20.28 15.33
N ARG A 198 9.11 -19.78 14.54
CA ARG A 198 8.90 -18.69 13.60
C ARG A 198 7.90 -19.07 12.51
N ASP A 199 8.17 -20.18 11.82
CA ASP A 199 7.37 -20.63 10.69
C ASP A 199 6.51 -21.83 11.08
N PHE A 200 7.09 -23.03 11.21
CA PHE A 200 6.35 -24.24 11.54
C PHE A 200 7.00 -25.05 12.67
N GLN A 201 6.17 -25.68 13.49
CA GLN A 201 6.55 -26.67 14.47
C GLN A 201 6.22 -28.08 13.96
N ASP A 202 7.23 -28.94 13.89
CA ASP A 202 7.13 -30.33 13.46
C ASP A 202 7.65 -31.26 14.56
N ASP A 203 6.74 -31.93 15.27
CA ASP A 203 7.03 -32.82 16.41
C ASP A 203 7.99 -32.19 17.46
N GLY A 204 7.82 -30.90 17.74
CA GLY A 204 8.63 -30.15 18.72
C GLY A 204 9.91 -29.53 18.16
N MET A 205 10.20 -29.70 16.87
CA MET A 205 11.32 -29.05 16.19
C MET A 205 10.81 -27.92 15.31
N CYS A 206 11.39 -26.73 15.44
CA CYS A 206 11.07 -25.61 14.55
C CYS A 206 11.75 -25.78 13.19
N LYS A 207 10.98 -25.61 12.11
CA LYS A 207 11.40 -25.73 10.71
C LYS A 207 10.79 -24.62 9.87
N ASP A 208 11.42 -24.29 8.75
CA ASP A 208 10.91 -23.29 7.80
C ASP A 208 9.73 -23.79 6.95
N SER A 209 9.58 -25.11 6.80
CA SER A 209 8.46 -25.72 6.07
C SER A 209 8.14 -27.12 6.57
N CYS A 210 6.87 -27.52 6.48
CA CYS A 210 6.46 -28.89 6.76
C CYS A 210 6.95 -29.85 5.65
N PRO A 211 7.16 -31.13 5.98
CA PRO A 211 7.47 -32.17 5.00
C PRO A 211 6.44 -32.19 3.85
N ARG A 212 6.90 -32.01 2.61
CA ARG A 212 6.03 -31.95 1.44
C ARG A 212 5.24 -33.25 1.26
N LEU A 213 4.00 -33.13 0.79
CA LEU A 213 3.12 -34.28 0.52
C LEU A 213 3.56 -35.11 -0.70
N LEU A 214 4.27 -34.48 -1.63
CA LEU A 214 4.77 -35.10 -2.85
C LEU A 214 6.30 -34.94 -2.92
N LEU A 215 6.98 -36.03 -3.28
CA LEU A 215 8.41 -36.07 -3.57
C LEU A 215 8.62 -36.46 -5.02
N TYR A 216 9.67 -35.94 -5.65
CA TYR A 216 10.01 -36.38 -7.00
C TYR A 216 10.69 -37.76 -6.92
N ASP A 217 10.12 -38.77 -7.59
CA ASP A 217 10.74 -40.08 -7.75
C ASP A 217 11.72 -40.06 -8.92
N ARG A 218 12.98 -40.36 -8.60
CA ARG A 218 14.07 -40.36 -9.58
C ARG A 218 13.88 -41.37 -10.72
N ASN A 219 13.29 -42.53 -10.44
CA ASN A 219 13.16 -43.62 -11.41
C ASN A 219 11.91 -43.40 -12.27
N LEU A 220 10.79 -42.99 -11.66
CA LEU A 220 9.52 -42.77 -12.35
C LEU A 220 9.44 -41.43 -13.08
N HIS A 221 10.32 -40.47 -12.77
CA HIS A 221 10.32 -39.12 -13.33
C HIS A 221 8.99 -38.37 -13.08
N GLN A 222 8.38 -38.65 -11.92
CA GLN A 222 7.06 -38.17 -11.53
C GLN A 222 7.04 -37.82 -10.04
N LEU A 223 6.08 -36.99 -9.64
CA LEU A 223 5.79 -36.72 -8.22
C LEU A 223 5.03 -37.90 -7.62
N VAL A 224 5.58 -38.49 -6.56
CA VAL A 224 4.98 -39.58 -5.79
C VAL A 224 4.63 -39.12 -4.38
N ASN A 225 3.68 -39.79 -3.74
CA ASN A 225 3.29 -39.47 -2.36
C ASN A 225 4.46 -39.71 -1.39
N ASN A 226 4.70 -38.72 -0.54
CA ASN A 226 5.65 -38.80 0.56
C ASN A 226 5.01 -39.48 1.77
N PRO A 227 5.53 -40.63 2.25
CA PRO A 227 5.01 -41.25 3.47
C PRO A 227 5.21 -40.40 4.73
N ASP A 228 6.22 -39.52 4.74
CA ASP A 228 6.48 -38.56 5.82
C ASP A 228 5.81 -37.21 5.59
N GLY A 229 5.00 -37.07 4.54
CA GLY A 229 4.32 -35.83 4.19
C GLY A 229 3.37 -35.38 5.31
N LYS A 230 3.40 -34.09 5.64
CA LYS A 230 2.51 -33.49 6.62
C LYS A 230 1.83 -32.26 6.03
N TYR A 231 0.62 -31.99 6.50
CA TYR A 231 -0.16 -30.80 6.17
C TYR A 231 0.18 -29.65 7.11
N ASN A 232 0.02 -28.43 6.59
CA ASN A 232 0.22 -27.22 7.36
C ASN A 232 -1.10 -26.88 8.08
N PHE A 233 -1.12 -26.92 9.41
CA PHE A 233 -2.26 -26.50 10.23
C PHE A 233 -1.83 -25.32 11.10
N GLY A 234 -2.16 -24.11 10.66
CA GLY A 234 -1.61 -22.88 11.26
C GLY A 234 -0.07 -22.90 11.21
N ALA A 235 0.58 -22.81 12.37
CA ALA A 235 2.03 -22.90 12.51
C ALA A 235 2.53 -24.31 12.92
N THR A 236 1.74 -25.36 12.70
CA THR A 236 2.08 -26.75 13.07
C THR A 236 1.97 -27.70 11.89
N CYS A 237 2.81 -28.74 11.87
CA CYS A 237 2.79 -29.78 10.86
C CYS A 237 2.01 -31.01 11.36
N VAL A 238 0.94 -31.39 10.68
CA VAL A 238 0.05 -32.51 11.08
C VAL A 238 -0.03 -33.59 10.00
N LYS A 239 -0.10 -34.87 10.38
CA LYS A 239 -0.24 -35.97 9.40
C LYS A 239 -1.60 -35.99 8.70
N THR A 240 -2.65 -35.58 9.40
CA THR A 240 -4.02 -35.54 8.90
C THR A 240 -4.66 -34.23 9.34
N CYS A 241 -5.40 -33.57 8.46
CA CYS A 241 -6.16 -32.38 8.85
C CYS A 241 -7.23 -32.75 9.89
N PRO A 242 -7.50 -31.88 10.88
CA PRO A 242 -8.56 -32.09 11.84
C PRO A 242 -9.95 -32.22 11.18
N HIS A 243 -10.89 -32.84 11.89
CA HIS A 243 -12.27 -32.92 11.43
C HIS A 243 -12.85 -31.51 11.16
N ASN A 244 -13.61 -31.35 10.06
CA ASN A 244 -14.14 -30.06 9.56
C ASN A 244 -13.14 -29.10 8.92
N TYR A 245 -11.92 -29.54 8.66
CA TYR A 245 -10.99 -28.82 7.80
C TYR A 245 -10.91 -29.46 6.40
N VAL A 246 -10.58 -28.62 5.43
CA VAL A 246 -10.43 -28.96 4.02
C VAL A 246 -8.98 -28.75 3.62
N VAL A 247 -8.44 -29.64 2.79
CA VAL A 247 -7.05 -29.55 2.30
C VAL A 247 -6.99 -28.64 1.08
N ALA A 248 -6.23 -27.55 1.16
CA ALA A 248 -5.92 -26.69 0.03
C ALA A 248 -4.86 -27.32 -0.91
N ASP A 249 -4.76 -26.85 -2.15
CA ASP A 249 -3.82 -27.35 -3.17
C ASP A 249 -2.34 -27.39 -2.70
N HIS A 250 -1.94 -26.44 -1.86
CA HIS A 250 -0.58 -26.33 -1.33
C HIS A 250 -0.35 -27.13 -0.03
N GLY A 251 -1.30 -28.00 0.34
CA GLY A 251 -1.16 -28.88 1.51
C GLY A 251 -1.44 -28.22 2.85
N ALA A 252 -2.23 -27.14 2.90
CA ALA A 252 -2.67 -26.52 4.14
C ALA A 252 -4.10 -26.95 4.53
N CYS A 253 -4.35 -27.07 5.82
CA CYS A 253 -5.67 -27.32 6.39
C CYS A 253 -6.40 -25.99 6.59
N VAL A 254 -7.42 -25.72 5.77
CA VAL A 254 -8.24 -24.50 5.82
C VAL A 254 -9.67 -24.82 6.23
N ARG A 255 -10.40 -23.85 6.80
CA ARG A 255 -11.82 -24.03 7.17
C ARG A 255 -12.74 -23.99 5.96
N THR A 256 -12.39 -23.19 4.96
CA THR A 256 -13.14 -22.99 3.72
C THR A 256 -12.17 -22.82 2.57
N CYS A 257 -12.58 -23.24 1.38
CA CYS A 257 -11.82 -23.02 0.16
C CYS A 257 -11.73 -21.53 -0.23
N SER A 258 -10.69 -21.18 -0.99
CA SER A 258 -10.54 -19.83 -1.55
C SER A 258 -11.64 -19.55 -2.58
N GLY A 259 -11.90 -18.28 -2.89
CA GLY A 259 -13.02 -17.89 -3.77
C GLY A 259 -12.99 -18.44 -5.20
N ASP A 260 -11.84 -18.96 -5.64
CA ASP A 260 -11.57 -19.62 -6.93
C ASP A 260 -11.52 -21.17 -6.84
N THR A 261 -11.79 -21.74 -5.66
CA THR A 261 -11.85 -23.19 -5.42
C THR A 261 -13.15 -23.62 -4.72
N TYR A 262 -13.54 -24.88 -4.88
CA TYR A 262 -14.71 -25.47 -4.25
C TYR A 262 -14.37 -26.78 -3.54
N GLU A 263 -15.18 -27.14 -2.54
CA GLU A 263 -14.99 -28.34 -1.73
C GLU A 263 -15.43 -29.60 -2.49
N VAL A 264 -14.52 -30.57 -2.57
CA VAL A 264 -14.77 -31.92 -3.10
C VAL A 264 -14.32 -32.96 -2.09
N ASP A 265 -15.08 -34.04 -1.96
CA ASP A 265 -14.66 -35.21 -1.20
C ASP A 265 -14.02 -36.22 -2.15
N GLU A 266 -12.70 -36.41 -2.02
CA GLU A 266 -11.95 -37.41 -2.77
C GLU A 266 -11.32 -38.42 -1.80
N GLY A 267 -11.92 -39.61 -1.73
CA GLY A 267 -11.40 -40.71 -0.91
C GLY A 267 -11.53 -40.48 0.61
N GLY A 268 -12.55 -39.74 1.06
CA GLY A 268 -12.80 -39.45 2.47
C GLY A 268 -12.01 -38.26 3.01
N VAL A 269 -11.25 -37.57 2.16
CA VAL A 269 -10.56 -36.32 2.48
C VAL A 269 -11.21 -35.19 1.69
N ARG A 270 -11.72 -34.20 2.41
CA ARG A 270 -12.22 -32.95 1.81
C ARG A 270 -11.05 -32.14 1.28
N LYS A 271 -11.08 -31.82 -0.01
CA LYS A 271 -10.08 -31.01 -0.70
C LYS A 271 -10.70 -29.81 -1.40
N CYS A 272 -9.93 -28.75 -1.55
CA CYS A 272 -10.26 -27.64 -2.42
C CYS A 272 -9.79 -27.94 -3.82
N LYS A 273 -10.68 -27.85 -4.81
CA LYS A 273 -10.35 -27.99 -6.23
C LYS A 273 -10.66 -26.70 -6.96
N LYS A 274 -9.80 -26.30 -7.90
CA LYS A 274 -10.05 -25.14 -8.75
C LYS A 274 -11.35 -25.31 -9.53
N CYS A 275 -12.11 -24.22 -9.58
CA CYS A 275 -13.36 -24.16 -10.33
C CYS A 275 -13.04 -24.05 -11.84
N ASP A 276 -13.77 -24.82 -12.65
CA ASP A 276 -13.74 -24.67 -14.12
C ASP A 276 -14.58 -23.45 -14.52
N GLY A 277 -13.97 -22.26 -14.42
CA GLY A 277 -14.63 -20.96 -14.59
C GLY A 277 -15.02 -20.33 -13.25
N LEU A 278 -16.21 -19.72 -13.17
CA LEU A 278 -16.72 -19.12 -11.93
C LEU A 278 -17.12 -20.21 -10.92
N CYS A 279 -16.74 -20.02 -9.65
CA CYS A 279 -17.02 -21.00 -8.62
C CYS A 279 -18.51 -21.17 -8.30
N PRO A 280 -18.92 -22.37 -7.87
CA PRO A 280 -20.29 -22.64 -7.49
C PRO A 280 -20.81 -21.68 -6.40
N LYS A 281 -21.59 -20.68 -6.78
CA LYS A 281 -22.26 -19.77 -5.85
C LYS A 281 -23.76 -20.02 -5.91
N VAL A 282 -24.31 -20.44 -4.78
CA VAL A 282 -25.75 -20.62 -4.61
C VAL A 282 -26.37 -19.29 -4.20
N CYS A 283 -27.31 -18.81 -5.00
CA CYS A 283 -28.05 -17.59 -4.74
C CYS A 283 -29.54 -17.90 -4.60
N ASN A 284 -30.23 -17.16 -3.73
CA ASN A 284 -31.67 -17.32 -3.59
C ASN A 284 -32.38 -16.73 -4.82
N GLY A 285 -33.29 -17.48 -5.41
CA GLY A 285 -34.22 -17.02 -6.44
C GLY A 285 -35.45 -16.36 -5.83
N LEU A 286 -36.40 -15.96 -6.67
CA LEU A 286 -37.69 -15.43 -6.23
C LEU A 286 -38.49 -16.49 -5.47
N GLY A 287 -39.16 -16.07 -4.39
CA GLY A 287 -39.86 -16.98 -3.47
C GLY A 287 -38.96 -17.64 -2.42
N MET A 288 -37.72 -17.17 -2.26
CA MET A 288 -36.74 -17.70 -1.28
C MET A 288 -35.97 -16.57 -0.57
N GLY A 289 -35.77 -16.72 0.74
CA GLY A 289 -34.94 -15.81 1.55
C GLY A 289 -35.39 -14.35 1.47
N LYS A 290 -34.45 -13.44 1.17
CA LYS A 290 -34.71 -11.99 1.03
C LYS A 290 -35.61 -11.63 -0.17
N LEU A 291 -35.83 -12.56 -1.10
CA LEU A 291 -36.64 -12.37 -2.32
C LEU A 291 -37.99 -13.09 -2.26
N ASP A 292 -38.44 -13.52 -1.08
CA ASP A 292 -39.71 -14.23 -0.90
C ASP A 292 -40.93 -13.40 -1.35
N LYS A 293 -40.98 -12.12 -0.98
CA LYS A 293 -42.09 -11.21 -1.31
C LYS A 293 -41.89 -10.44 -2.62
N VAL A 294 -40.88 -10.81 -3.42
CA VAL A 294 -40.52 -10.08 -4.64
C VAL A 294 -41.17 -10.75 -5.85
N LEU A 295 -41.94 -9.98 -6.60
CA LEU A 295 -42.78 -10.49 -7.71
C LEU A 295 -42.00 -10.72 -9.01
N SER A 296 -40.97 -9.91 -9.29
CA SER A 296 -40.18 -10.01 -10.50
C SER A 296 -38.74 -9.50 -10.32
N ILE A 297 -37.88 -9.91 -11.24
CA ILE A 297 -36.51 -9.36 -11.36
C ILE A 297 -36.60 -7.96 -11.96
N ASN A 298 -35.95 -6.99 -11.29
CA ASN A 298 -35.98 -5.58 -11.64
C ASN A 298 -34.60 -4.93 -11.40
N ALA A 299 -34.47 -3.64 -11.71
CA ALA A 299 -33.22 -2.90 -11.59
C ALA A 299 -32.64 -2.85 -10.16
N THR A 300 -33.44 -3.04 -9.11
CA THR A 300 -33.00 -2.97 -7.71
C THR A 300 -32.50 -4.31 -7.16
N ASN A 301 -32.99 -5.44 -7.68
CA ASN A 301 -32.62 -6.76 -7.18
C ASN A 301 -31.67 -7.56 -8.10
N ILE A 302 -31.52 -7.16 -9.37
CA ILE A 302 -30.72 -7.93 -10.35
C ILE A 302 -29.25 -8.11 -9.93
N ASP A 303 -28.67 -7.13 -9.24
CA ASP A 303 -27.27 -7.18 -8.78
C ASP A 303 -27.05 -8.25 -7.69
N THR A 304 -28.11 -8.75 -7.05
CA THR A 304 -28.02 -9.89 -6.10
C THR A 304 -27.64 -11.21 -6.78
N PHE A 305 -27.87 -11.31 -8.10
CA PHE A 305 -27.56 -12.47 -8.92
C PHE A 305 -26.13 -12.45 -9.50
N LYS A 306 -25.30 -11.46 -9.14
CA LYS A 306 -23.92 -11.35 -9.63
C LYS A 306 -23.07 -12.55 -9.20
N ASN A 307 -22.39 -13.15 -10.19
CA ASN A 307 -21.54 -14.33 -10.06
C ASN A 307 -22.25 -15.59 -9.52
N CYS A 308 -23.58 -15.68 -9.68
CA CYS A 308 -24.35 -16.82 -9.23
C CYS A 308 -24.34 -17.93 -10.28
N THR A 309 -23.93 -19.14 -9.90
CA THR A 309 -23.95 -20.30 -10.81
C THR A 309 -25.16 -21.19 -10.59
N LYS A 310 -25.73 -21.18 -9.37
CA LYS A 310 -26.91 -21.97 -9.02
C LYS A 310 -27.95 -21.08 -8.35
N ILE A 311 -29.17 -21.09 -8.87
CA ILE A 311 -30.29 -20.35 -8.32
C ILE A 311 -31.20 -21.29 -7.56
N ASN A 312 -31.27 -21.09 -6.25
CA ASN A 312 -32.17 -21.79 -5.35
C ASN A 312 -33.51 -21.04 -5.26
N GLY A 313 -34.46 -21.43 -6.10
CA GLY A 313 -35.77 -20.79 -6.22
C GLY A 313 -36.16 -20.58 -7.68
N ASN A 314 -37.03 -19.61 -7.92
CA ASN A 314 -37.59 -19.34 -9.25
C ASN A 314 -36.92 -18.13 -9.90
N ILE A 315 -36.89 -18.12 -11.23
CA ILE A 315 -36.64 -16.90 -12.01
C ILE A 315 -37.94 -16.55 -12.72
N ILE A 316 -38.56 -15.47 -12.27
CA ILE A 316 -39.82 -14.97 -12.79
C ILE A 316 -39.57 -13.57 -13.34
N HIS A 317 -39.69 -13.42 -14.65
CA HIS A 317 -39.76 -12.12 -15.28
C HIS A 317 -41.23 -11.84 -15.63
N PHE A 318 -41.94 -11.25 -14.66
CA PHE A 318 -43.31 -10.76 -14.81
C PHE A 318 -43.30 -9.25 -15.02
N THR A 319 -44.16 -8.80 -15.94
CA THR A 319 -44.67 -7.43 -16.15
C THR A 319 -43.80 -6.37 -16.84
N VAL A 320 -44.49 -5.58 -17.68
CA VAL A 320 -44.13 -4.30 -18.30
C VAL A 320 -43.34 -3.36 -17.36
N LEU A 321 -43.50 -3.50 -16.04
CA LEU A 321 -42.86 -2.74 -14.96
C LEU A 321 -41.37 -3.02 -14.75
N ALA A 322 -40.79 -4.06 -15.37
CA ALA A 322 -39.35 -4.32 -15.26
C ALA A 322 -38.53 -3.58 -16.33
N ILE A 323 -39.11 -3.34 -17.51
CA ILE A 323 -38.47 -2.64 -18.65
C ILE A 323 -38.97 -1.19 -18.76
N HIS A 324 -40.08 -0.86 -18.09
CA HIS A 324 -40.62 0.50 -17.97
C HIS A 324 -40.68 0.91 -16.50
N ARG A 325 -40.61 2.22 -16.22
CA ARG A 325 -40.62 2.77 -14.84
C ARG A 325 -41.89 2.34 -14.10
N ASP A 326 -41.75 1.67 -12.96
CA ASP A 326 -42.89 1.33 -12.09
C ASP A 326 -43.28 2.55 -11.23
N PRO A 327 -44.47 3.15 -11.42
CA PRO A 327 -44.90 4.32 -10.66
C PRO A 327 -45.14 4.02 -9.17
N PHE A 328 -45.45 2.77 -8.81
CA PHE A 328 -45.84 2.38 -7.45
C PHE A 328 -44.63 2.05 -6.57
N THR A 329 -43.64 1.33 -7.11
CA THR A 329 -42.43 0.95 -6.37
C THR A 329 -41.25 1.92 -6.54
N LYS A 330 -41.39 2.96 -7.38
CA LYS A 330 -40.32 3.89 -7.81
C LYS A 330 -39.09 3.19 -8.41
N ALA A 331 -39.20 1.92 -8.82
CA ALA A 331 -38.09 1.19 -9.40
C ALA A 331 -37.67 1.84 -10.74
N PRO A 332 -36.36 2.08 -10.97
CA PRO A 332 -35.88 2.68 -12.20
C PRO A 332 -36.01 1.70 -13.38
N LYS A 333 -35.99 2.24 -14.60
CA LYS A 333 -35.94 1.46 -15.84
C LYS A 333 -34.73 0.50 -15.80
N MET A 334 -34.96 -0.79 -16.01
CA MET A 334 -33.87 -1.76 -16.08
C MET A 334 -33.11 -1.62 -17.40
N ASP A 335 -31.79 -1.51 -17.31
CA ASP A 335 -30.91 -1.57 -18.46
C ASP A 335 -30.85 -3.02 -18.99
N PRO A 336 -31.24 -3.28 -20.26
CA PRO A 336 -31.14 -4.61 -20.87
C PRO A 336 -29.76 -5.25 -20.75
N ALA A 337 -28.67 -4.47 -20.74
CA ALA A 337 -27.32 -5.00 -20.61
C ALA A 337 -27.08 -5.69 -19.25
N LYS A 338 -27.81 -5.31 -18.19
CA LYS A 338 -27.69 -5.96 -16.88
C LYS A 338 -28.19 -7.41 -16.87
N LEU A 339 -28.99 -7.83 -17.85
CA LEU A 339 -29.44 -9.23 -17.95
C LEU A 339 -28.26 -10.19 -18.12
N ASP A 340 -27.13 -9.73 -18.68
CA ASP A 340 -25.90 -10.53 -18.84
C ASP A 340 -25.33 -11.09 -17.52
N ILE A 341 -25.77 -10.58 -16.37
CA ILE A 341 -25.48 -11.17 -15.05
C ILE A 341 -25.86 -12.67 -15.02
N PHE A 342 -26.94 -13.05 -15.71
CA PHE A 342 -27.40 -14.45 -15.77
C PHE A 342 -26.51 -15.37 -16.61
N LYS A 343 -25.55 -14.83 -17.40
CA LYS A 343 -24.63 -15.68 -18.20
C LYS A 343 -23.81 -16.63 -17.33
N THR A 344 -23.70 -16.33 -16.03
CA THR A 344 -22.97 -17.14 -15.05
C THR A 344 -23.80 -18.31 -14.51
N VAL A 345 -25.13 -18.29 -14.68
CA VAL A 345 -26.05 -19.30 -14.14
C VAL A 345 -26.02 -20.58 -14.96
N ARG A 346 -25.79 -21.71 -14.29
CA ARG A 346 -25.79 -23.06 -14.85
C ARG A 346 -26.96 -23.91 -14.38
N GLU A 347 -27.50 -23.67 -13.19
CA GLU A 347 -28.60 -24.46 -12.64
C GLU A 347 -29.69 -23.58 -12.01
N ILE A 348 -30.96 -23.87 -12.33
CA ILE A 348 -32.13 -23.29 -11.65
C ILE A 348 -32.91 -24.43 -10.98
N THR A 349 -33.14 -24.33 -9.67
CA THR A 349 -33.84 -25.39 -8.93
C THR A 349 -35.36 -25.34 -9.10
N GLY A 350 -35.93 -24.15 -9.29
CA GLY A 350 -37.37 -23.93 -9.49
C GLY A 350 -37.76 -23.91 -10.96
N TYR A 351 -38.57 -22.91 -11.34
CA TYR A 351 -39.00 -22.68 -12.72
C TYR A 351 -38.47 -21.38 -13.30
N LEU A 352 -38.38 -21.31 -14.64
CA LEU A 352 -38.01 -20.13 -15.42
C LEU A 352 -39.22 -19.64 -16.22
N LEU A 353 -39.62 -18.39 -16.03
CA LEU A 353 -40.79 -17.80 -16.68
C LEU A 353 -40.47 -16.42 -17.25
N ILE A 354 -40.57 -16.30 -18.57
CA ILE A 354 -40.25 -15.09 -19.34
C ILE A 354 -41.46 -14.69 -20.16
N GLN A 355 -42.05 -13.54 -19.83
CA GLN A 355 -43.24 -13.01 -20.51
C GLN A 355 -43.02 -11.68 -21.23
N ASN A 356 -41.88 -11.03 -20.98
CA ASN A 356 -41.48 -9.79 -21.62
C ASN A 356 -39.96 -9.84 -21.87
N TRP A 357 -39.47 -9.25 -22.95
CA TRP A 357 -38.05 -9.28 -23.31
C TRP A 357 -37.67 -8.01 -24.08
N PRO A 358 -36.43 -7.49 -23.95
CA PRO A 358 -36.00 -6.33 -24.70
C PRO A 358 -36.05 -6.55 -26.22
N ASP A 359 -36.69 -5.63 -26.95
CA ASP A 359 -36.84 -5.73 -28.42
C ASP A 359 -35.50 -5.68 -29.18
N ASN A 360 -34.45 -5.14 -28.56
CA ASN A 360 -33.10 -5.08 -29.13
C ASN A 360 -32.31 -6.39 -28.99
N MET A 361 -32.87 -7.42 -28.33
CA MET A 361 -32.22 -8.72 -28.15
C MET A 361 -32.97 -9.81 -28.91
N ALA A 362 -32.28 -10.45 -29.85
CA ALA A 362 -32.87 -11.48 -30.72
C ALA A 362 -33.03 -12.87 -30.06
N SER A 363 -32.44 -13.10 -28.89
CA SER A 363 -32.48 -14.39 -28.18
C SER A 363 -32.30 -14.27 -26.67
N LEU A 364 -32.42 -15.39 -25.96
CA LEU A 364 -32.18 -15.50 -24.52
C LEU A 364 -30.68 -15.75 -24.23
N SER A 365 -29.79 -15.02 -24.90
CA SER A 365 -28.33 -15.13 -24.71
C SER A 365 -27.85 -14.94 -23.26
N PRO A 366 -28.54 -14.20 -22.37
CA PRO A 366 -28.19 -14.20 -20.95
C PRO A 366 -28.27 -15.55 -20.26
N PHE A 367 -29.00 -16.53 -20.81
CA PHE A 367 -29.13 -17.89 -20.26
C PHE A 367 -28.40 -18.94 -21.11
N GLU A 368 -27.43 -18.55 -21.95
CA GLU A 368 -26.72 -19.46 -22.86
C GLU A 368 -25.95 -20.59 -22.14
N ASN A 369 -25.54 -20.37 -20.89
CA ASN A 369 -24.78 -21.32 -20.07
C ASN A 369 -25.68 -22.11 -19.08
N LEU A 370 -27.00 -21.94 -19.15
CA LEU A 370 -27.95 -22.68 -18.33
C LEU A 370 -27.98 -24.16 -18.75
N GLU A 371 -27.61 -25.06 -17.85
CA GLU A 371 -27.52 -26.50 -18.12
C GLU A 371 -28.76 -27.27 -17.66
N ILE A 372 -29.32 -26.92 -16.50
CA ILE A 372 -30.39 -27.71 -15.85
C ILE A 372 -31.46 -26.81 -15.26
N ILE A 373 -32.73 -27.13 -15.53
CA ILE A 373 -33.90 -26.62 -14.81
C ILE A 373 -34.54 -27.79 -14.06
N ARG A 374 -34.50 -27.77 -12.73
CA ARG A 374 -34.99 -28.91 -11.93
C ARG A 374 -36.50 -28.98 -11.76
N GLY A 375 -37.20 -27.84 -11.81
CA GLY A 375 -38.66 -27.82 -11.65
C GLY A 375 -39.16 -28.29 -10.28
N ARG A 376 -38.36 -28.15 -9.20
CA ARG A 376 -38.78 -28.51 -7.82
C ARG A 376 -39.96 -27.68 -7.35
N THR A 377 -40.04 -26.45 -7.84
CA THR A 377 -41.19 -25.55 -7.74
C THR A 377 -41.67 -25.23 -9.15
N LYS A 378 -42.98 -25.14 -9.35
CA LYS A 378 -43.64 -24.96 -10.66
C LYS A 378 -44.74 -23.91 -10.55
N ARG A 379 -45.06 -23.22 -11.66
CA ARG A 379 -46.25 -22.36 -11.72
C ARG A 379 -47.40 -23.16 -12.33
N GLY A 380 -48.27 -23.68 -11.48
CA GLY A 380 -49.21 -24.73 -11.87
C GLY A 380 -48.42 -26.01 -12.17
N ILE A 381 -48.40 -26.45 -13.43
CA ILE A 381 -47.63 -27.63 -13.88
C ILE A 381 -46.34 -27.27 -14.65
N VAL A 382 -46.09 -25.99 -14.90
CA VAL A 382 -45.07 -25.52 -15.85
C VAL A 382 -43.75 -25.20 -15.14
N SER A 383 -42.63 -25.67 -15.69
CA SER A 383 -41.27 -25.38 -15.21
C SER A 383 -40.45 -24.47 -16.14
N LEU A 384 -40.85 -24.34 -17.42
CA LEU A 384 -40.32 -23.35 -18.35
C LEU A 384 -41.46 -22.72 -19.15
N ALA A 385 -41.59 -21.40 -19.12
CA ALA A 385 -42.57 -20.70 -19.96
C ALA A 385 -42.00 -19.45 -20.62
N ILE A 386 -42.23 -19.35 -21.93
CA ILE A 386 -41.74 -18.29 -22.81
C ILE A 386 -42.89 -17.83 -23.69
N THR A 387 -43.48 -16.68 -23.38
CA THR A 387 -44.71 -16.24 -24.04
C THR A 387 -44.67 -14.78 -24.45
N GLN A 388 -45.21 -14.44 -25.62
CA GLN A 388 -45.38 -13.06 -26.09
C GLN A 388 -44.06 -12.28 -26.33
N LEU A 389 -43.02 -12.95 -26.82
CA LEU A 389 -41.71 -12.35 -27.09
C LEU A 389 -41.48 -12.10 -28.59
N THR A 390 -40.63 -11.09 -28.89
CA THR A 390 -40.22 -10.69 -30.25
C THR A 390 -38.95 -11.40 -30.75
N ILE A 391 -38.39 -12.33 -29.96
CA ILE A 391 -37.16 -13.08 -30.24
C ILE A 391 -37.23 -13.97 -31.49
N THR A 392 -36.09 -14.20 -32.14
CA THR A 392 -35.98 -15.05 -33.35
C THR A 392 -35.56 -16.49 -33.05
N HIS A 393 -34.81 -16.71 -31.97
CA HIS A 393 -34.35 -18.02 -31.52
C HIS A 393 -34.16 -18.04 -29.99
N LEU A 394 -34.12 -19.23 -29.38
CA LEU A 394 -34.00 -19.35 -27.92
C LEU A 394 -32.56 -19.11 -27.42
N GLY A 395 -31.54 -19.68 -28.08
CA GLY A 395 -30.14 -19.48 -27.69
C GLY A 395 -29.69 -20.21 -26.41
N LEU A 396 -30.46 -21.18 -25.91
CA LEU A 396 -30.15 -21.96 -24.70
C LEU A 396 -29.15 -23.10 -24.98
N ARG A 397 -27.97 -22.78 -25.53
CA ARG A 397 -27.02 -23.77 -26.08
C ARG A 397 -26.56 -24.85 -25.08
N SER A 398 -26.47 -24.51 -23.80
CA SER A 398 -25.96 -25.42 -22.77
C SER A 398 -27.04 -26.28 -22.11
N LEU A 399 -28.33 -26.07 -22.44
CA LEU A 399 -29.44 -26.73 -21.77
C LEU A 399 -29.48 -28.22 -22.11
N LYS A 400 -29.27 -29.05 -21.09
CA LYS A 400 -29.20 -30.51 -21.19
C LYS A 400 -30.39 -31.20 -20.58
N GLU A 401 -31.02 -30.61 -19.57
CA GLU A 401 -32.04 -31.28 -18.77
C GLU A 401 -33.12 -30.34 -18.23
N ILE A 402 -34.38 -30.79 -18.32
CA ILE A 402 -35.51 -30.26 -17.57
C ILE A 402 -36.08 -31.43 -16.73
N SER A 403 -35.71 -31.46 -15.45
CA SER A 403 -35.94 -32.65 -14.61
C SER A 403 -37.42 -32.90 -14.32
N ASP A 404 -38.24 -31.84 -14.21
CA ASP A 404 -39.66 -31.95 -13.91
C ASP A 404 -40.44 -30.69 -14.36
N GLY A 405 -41.74 -30.83 -14.61
CA GLY A 405 -42.66 -29.78 -15.08
C GLY A 405 -42.71 -29.59 -16.61
N ASP A 406 -43.83 -29.05 -17.08
CA ASP A 406 -44.15 -28.87 -18.50
C ASP A 406 -43.48 -27.61 -19.07
N VAL A 407 -43.35 -27.59 -20.41
CA VAL A 407 -42.79 -26.45 -21.15
C VAL A 407 -43.88 -25.78 -21.98
N VAL A 408 -44.00 -24.46 -21.87
CA VAL A 408 -44.99 -23.68 -22.63
C VAL A 408 -44.29 -22.58 -23.41
N ILE A 409 -44.35 -22.65 -24.74
CA ILE A 409 -43.76 -21.64 -25.62
C ILE A 409 -44.82 -21.20 -26.62
N THR A 410 -45.47 -20.07 -26.36
CA THR A 410 -46.64 -19.65 -27.14
C THR A 410 -46.64 -18.16 -27.47
N LYS A 411 -47.28 -17.79 -28.59
CA LYS A 411 -47.46 -16.39 -29.03
C LYS A 411 -46.14 -15.65 -29.29
N ASN A 412 -45.11 -16.31 -29.84
CA ASN A 412 -43.85 -15.67 -30.21
C ASN A 412 -43.73 -15.58 -31.74
N SER A 413 -44.12 -14.45 -32.32
CA SER A 413 -44.37 -14.32 -33.76
C SER A 413 -43.16 -14.51 -34.67
N ASN A 414 -41.93 -14.34 -34.15
CA ASN A 414 -40.68 -14.43 -34.90
C ASN A 414 -39.84 -15.67 -34.54
N LEU A 415 -40.30 -16.48 -33.58
CA LEU A 415 -39.49 -17.53 -32.97
C LEU A 415 -39.43 -18.79 -33.83
N CYS A 416 -38.23 -19.14 -34.29
CA CYS A 416 -37.91 -20.36 -35.03
C CYS A 416 -37.14 -21.40 -34.17
N TYR A 417 -36.79 -22.55 -34.76
CA TYR A 417 -35.94 -23.60 -34.16
C TYR A 417 -36.55 -24.42 -33.00
N THR A 418 -37.86 -24.31 -32.75
CA THR A 418 -38.55 -24.90 -31.60
C THR A 418 -39.28 -26.23 -31.90
N LYS A 419 -38.75 -27.09 -32.77
CA LYS A 419 -39.42 -28.36 -33.14
C LYS A 419 -39.75 -29.23 -31.92
N LYS A 420 -40.98 -29.75 -31.85
CA LYS A 420 -41.48 -30.56 -30.72
C LYS A 420 -40.62 -31.78 -30.36
N ARG A 421 -39.96 -32.40 -31.35
CA ARG A 421 -39.09 -33.57 -31.14
C ARG A 421 -37.84 -33.27 -30.31
N HIS A 422 -37.37 -32.02 -30.29
CA HIS A 422 -36.16 -31.64 -29.57
C HIS A 422 -36.35 -31.75 -28.04
N TRP A 423 -37.50 -31.30 -27.55
CA TRP A 423 -37.80 -31.21 -26.12
C TRP A 423 -37.97 -32.55 -25.41
N LYS A 424 -38.45 -33.58 -26.13
CA LYS A 424 -38.59 -34.93 -25.56
C LYS A 424 -37.26 -35.51 -25.05
N LYS A 425 -36.11 -35.08 -25.59
CA LYS A 425 -34.78 -35.53 -25.14
C LYS A 425 -34.32 -34.86 -23.84
N LEU A 426 -34.89 -33.70 -23.50
CA LEU A 426 -34.54 -32.93 -22.31
C LEU A 426 -35.35 -33.34 -21.07
N PHE A 427 -36.52 -33.95 -21.28
CA PHE A 427 -37.40 -34.41 -20.21
C PHE A 427 -36.90 -35.69 -19.57
N LYS A 428 -37.06 -35.79 -18.25
CA LYS A 428 -36.73 -37.00 -17.49
C LYS A 428 -37.95 -37.87 -17.20
N SER A 429 -39.15 -37.30 -17.27
CA SER A 429 -40.42 -37.99 -17.04
C SER A 429 -41.27 -38.02 -18.30
N ASP A 430 -41.79 -39.20 -18.66
CA ASP A 430 -42.67 -39.38 -19.83
C ASP A 430 -44.02 -38.65 -19.69
N ARG A 431 -44.34 -38.14 -18.49
CA ARG A 431 -45.54 -37.35 -18.21
C ARG A 431 -45.38 -35.87 -18.60
N GLN A 432 -44.17 -35.40 -18.85
CA GLN A 432 -43.92 -34.00 -19.20
C GLN A 432 -44.38 -33.72 -20.63
N THR A 433 -45.09 -32.62 -20.81
CA THR A 433 -45.59 -32.19 -22.11
C THR A 433 -45.01 -30.84 -22.53
N ILE A 434 -45.10 -30.57 -23.84
CA ILE A 434 -44.77 -29.27 -24.39
C ILE A 434 -45.93 -28.72 -25.23
N GLN A 435 -46.27 -27.45 -24.97
CA GLN A 435 -47.23 -26.66 -25.70
C GLN A 435 -46.50 -25.64 -26.58
N LEU A 436 -46.68 -25.76 -27.90
CA LEU A 436 -46.12 -24.88 -28.93
C LEU A 436 -47.27 -24.36 -29.79
N GLU A 437 -47.68 -23.11 -29.58
CA GLU A 437 -48.84 -22.51 -30.26
C GLU A 437 -48.54 -21.07 -30.67
N SER A 438 -49.02 -20.65 -31.85
CA SER A 438 -48.87 -19.27 -32.35
C SER A 438 -47.41 -18.78 -32.40
N ASN A 439 -46.47 -19.63 -32.83
CA ASN A 439 -45.08 -19.24 -33.13
C ASN A 439 -44.85 -19.24 -34.65
N ALA A 440 -43.73 -18.69 -35.13
CA ALA A 440 -43.41 -18.66 -36.56
C ALA A 440 -43.28 -20.09 -37.13
N ASP A 441 -44.09 -20.44 -38.15
CA ASP A 441 -43.93 -21.68 -38.91
C ASP A 441 -42.77 -21.53 -39.91
N ALA A 442 -41.77 -22.41 -39.74
CA ALA A 442 -40.45 -22.31 -40.36
C ALA A 442 -40.45 -22.68 -41.86
N ALA A 443 -40.27 -21.69 -42.73
CA ALA A 443 -39.98 -21.95 -44.15
C ALA A 443 -38.51 -21.70 -44.56
N ASN A 444 -37.72 -20.89 -43.84
CA ASN A 444 -36.38 -20.48 -44.31
C ASN A 444 -35.25 -20.51 -43.27
N ASN A 445 -35.50 -20.99 -42.05
CA ASN A 445 -34.54 -20.97 -40.95
C ASN A 445 -34.15 -22.39 -40.54
N THR A 446 -33.22 -23.01 -41.28
CA THR A 446 -32.61 -24.31 -40.97
C THR A 446 -31.36 -24.16 -40.13
N CYS A 447 -31.02 -25.20 -39.37
CA CYS A 447 -29.76 -25.25 -38.62
C CYS A 447 -28.56 -25.14 -39.55
N ASP A 448 -27.43 -24.71 -38.99
CA ASP A 448 -26.14 -24.67 -39.69
C ASP A 448 -25.78 -26.05 -40.27
N THR A 449 -25.07 -26.07 -41.39
CA THR A 449 -24.68 -27.31 -42.07
C THR A 449 -23.77 -28.17 -41.21
N MET A 450 -23.05 -27.58 -40.24
CA MET A 450 -22.19 -28.28 -39.30
C MET A 450 -22.94 -28.93 -38.13
N CYS A 451 -24.25 -28.66 -38.00
CA CYS A 451 -25.09 -29.28 -37.00
C CYS A 451 -25.60 -30.65 -37.47
N THR A 452 -25.65 -31.63 -36.56
CA THR A 452 -26.34 -32.89 -36.84
C THR A 452 -27.84 -32.67 -37.10
N ARG A 453 -28.49 -33.66 -37.75
CA ARG A 453 -29.96 -33.68 -37.97
C ARG A 453 -30.79 -33.65 -36.67
N ASN A 454 -30.15 -33.68 -35.50
CA ASN A 454 -30.78 -33.60 -34.19
C ASN A 454 -31.38 -32.22 -33.86
N GLY A 455 -30.93 -31.15 -34.53
CA GLY A 455 -31.41 -29.79 -34.32
C GLY A 455 -30.39 -28.84 -33.70
N CYS A 456 -30.84 -27.61 -33.46
CA CYS A 456 -30.04 -26.50 -32.96
C CYS A 456 -30.93 -25.53 -32.15
N TRP A 457 -30.29 -24.69 -31.33
CA TRP A 457 -30.93 -23.64 -30.52
C TRP A 457 -31.05 -22.27 -31.23
N GLY A 458 -30.51 -22.16 -32.44
CA GLY A 458 -30.43 -20.92 -33.21
C GLY A 458 -29.52 -21.07 -34.45
N PRO A 459 -29.24 -19.96 -35.15
CA PRO A 459 -28.36 -19.93 -36.31
C PRO A 459 -26.87 -20.05 -35.92
N GLY A 460 -26.07 -20.64 -36.80
CA GLY A 460 -24.61 -20.74 -36.68
C GLY A 460 -24.09 -22.00 -35.97
N PRO A 461 -22.77 -22.27 -36.06
CA PRO A 461 -22.15 -23.52 -35.62
C PRO A 461 -21.99 -23.64 -34.10
N THR A 462 -22.24 -22.58 -33.34
CA THR A 462 -22.19 -22.57 -31.86
C THR A 462 -23.51 -22.97 -31.21
N MET A 463 -24.57 -23.13 -32.00
CA MET A 463 -25.93 -23.39 -31.53
C MET A 463 -26.38 -24.84 -31.77
N CYS A 464 -25.51 -25.69 -32.30
CA CYS A 464 -25.81 -27.09 -32.57
C CYS A 464 -25.98 -27.89 -31.27
N PHE A 465 -26.93 -28.84 -31.24
CA PHE A 465 -27.01 -29.81 -30.12
C PHE A 465 -25.82 -30.78 -30.11
N ALA A 466 -25.34 -31.14 -31.29
CA ALA A 466 -24.17 -31.95 -31.51
C ALA A 466 -23.59 -31.63 -32.89
N CYS A 467 -22.26 -31.60 -32.95
CA CYS A 467 -21.51 -31.34 -34.18
C CYS A 467 -21.49 -32.57 -35.08
N GLN A 468 -21.52 -32.34 -36.40
CA GLN A 468 -21.40 -33.40 -37.39
C GLN A 468 -20.01 -34.05 -37.34
N ASP A 469 -18.98 -33.21 -37.40
CA ASP A 469 -17.58 -33.63 -37.45
C ASP A 469 -16.89 -33.45 -36.10
N TYR A 470 -16.41 -32.23 -35.78
CA TYR A 470 -15.66 -31.94 -34.56
C TYR A 470 -16.21 -30.76 -33.77
N SER A 471 -15.87 -30.69 -32.48
CA SER A 471 -16.17 -29.56 -31.61
C SER A 471 -14.90 -28.91 -31.08
N ARG A 472 -14.79 -27.58 -31.22
CA ARG A 472 -13.74 -26.74 -30.64
C ARG A 472 -14.39 -25.75 -29.68
N ALA A 473 -14.10 -25.88 -28.38
CA ALA A 473 -14.62 -25.01 -27.32
C ALA A 473 -16.15 -24.77 -27.39
N GLY A 474 -16.93 -25.78 -27.82
CA GLY A 474 -18.40 -25.67 -27.94
C GLY A 474 -18.91 -25.11 -29.28
N SER A 475 -18.03 -24.80 -30.24
CA SER A 475 -18.38 -24.50 -31.63
C SER A 475 -18.13 -25.71 -32.51
N CYS A 476 -19.02 -25.98 -33.46
CA CYS A 476 -18.79 -27.03 -34.46
C CYS A 476 -17.82 -26.56 -35.55
N VAL A 477 -16.86 -27.42 -35.88
CA VAL A 477 -15.83 -27.17 -36.88
C VAL A 477 -15.68 -28.39 -37.78
N ASP A 478 -15.27 -28.15 -39.02
CA ASP A 478 -15.04 -29.18 -40.04
C ASP A 478 -13.78 -30.02 -39.78
N SER A 479 -12.76 -29.41 -39.17
CA SER A 479 -11.47 -30.04 -38.89
C SER A 479 -10.76 -29.46 -37.65
N CYS A 480 -10.02 -30.31 -36.94
CA CYS A 480 -9.09 -29.88 -35.89
C CYS A 480 -7.72 -29.53 -36.48
N ASN A 481 -6.96 -28.67 -35.81
CA ASN A 481 -5.63 -28.23 -36.22
C ASN A 481 -4.54 -29.29 -35.93
N LEU A 482 -4.66 -30.47 -36.55
CA LEU A 482 -3.81 -31.63 -36.28
C LEU A 482 -2.41 -31.49 -36.90
N LEU A 483 -2.36 -31.09 -38.19
CA LEU A 483 -1.14 -31.05 -39.00
C LEU A 483 -0.64 -29.62 -39.28
N GLU A 484 -1.57 -28.66 -39.25
CA GLU A 484 -1.38 -27.24 -39.54
C GLU A 484 -2.40 -26.41 -38.74
N GLY A 485 -2.11 -25.13 -38.49
CA GLY A 485 -2.96 -24.21 -37.71
C GLY A 485 -2.43 -23.92 -36.29
N GLU A 486 -2.94 -22.83 -35.70
CA GLU A 486 -2.63 -22.38 -34.34
C GLU A 486 -3.93 -22.07 -33.57
N PRO A 487 -4.10 -22.52 -32.31
CA PRO A 487 -3.21 -23.43 -31.59
C PRO A 487 -3.21 -24.84 -32.18
N ARG A 488 -2.17 -25.63 -31.87
CA ARG A 488 -2.09 -27.05 -32.28
C ARG A 488 -2.96 -27.92 -31.40
N GLU A 489 -3.68 -28.82 -32.05
CA GLU A 489 -4.73 -29.61 -31.41
C GLU A 489 -4.50 -31.10 -31.64
N THR A 490 -5.12 -31.89 -30.77
CA THR A 490 -5.30 -33.33 -30.94
C THR A 490 -6.79 -33.65 -30.80
N GLU A 491 -7.21 -34.72 -31.46
CA GLU A 491 -8.60 -35.16 -31.38
C GLU A 491 -8.79 -36.10 -30.19
N VAL A 492 -9.70 -35.74 -29.27
CA VAL A 492 -10.16 -36.63 -28.20
C VAL A 492 -11.68 -36.70 -28.25
N ASN A 493 -12.23 -37.86 -28.59
CA ASN A 493 -13.68 -38.10 -28.69
C ASN A 493 -14.42 -37.06 -29.56
N LYS A 494 -13.96 -36.81 -30.80
CA LYS A 494 -14.50 -35.75 -31.69
C LYS A 494 -14.41 -34.32 -31.14
N THR A 495 -13.56 -34.09 -30.15
CA THR A 495 -13.31 -32.76 -29.58
C THR A 495 -11.88 -32.35 -29.89
N CYS A 496 -11.69 -31.15 -30.41
CA CYS A 496 -10.37 -30.59 -30.63
C CYS A 496 -9.85 -30.06 -29.28
N VAL A 497 -8.76 -30.66 -28.79
CA VAL A 497 -8.12 -30.30 -27.53
C VAL A 497 -6.72 -29.78 -27.82
N GLU A 498 -6.37 -28.64 -27.23
CA GLU A 498 -5.06 -28.02 -27.41
C GLU A 498 -3.94 -28.92 -26.85
N CYS A 499 -2.82 -28.98 -27.58
CA CYS A 499 -1.60 -29.65 -27.13
C CYS A 499 -0.95 -28.90 -25.96
N HIS A 500 -0.17 -29.60 -25.13
CA HIS A 500 0.62 -28.97 -24.07
C HIS A 500 1.56 -27.89 -24.66
N PRO A 501 1.73 -26.73 -24.00
CA PRO A 501 2.61 -25.65 -24.49
C PRO A 501 4.07 -26.06 -24.71
N GLU A 502 4.52 -27.12 -24.04
CA GLU A 502 5.87 -27.67 -24.17
C GLU A 502 6.04 -28.62 -25.38
N CYS A 503 4.99 -28.83 -26.19
CA CYS A 503 5.08 -29.59 -27.44
C CYS A 503 5.63 -28.71 -28.56
N GLN A 504 6.65 -29.20 -29.27
CA GLN A 504 7.20 -28.51 -30.42
C GLN A 504 6.19 -28.52 -31.58
N LEU A 505 5.94 -27.37 -32.19
CA LEU A 505 5.05 -27.26 -33.35
C LEU A 505 5.70 -27.95 -34.57
N LEU A 506 5.03 -28.96 -35.14
CA LEU A 506 5.51 -29.73 -36.29
C LEU A 506 4.58 -29.58 -37.49
N ASN A 507 5.05 -29.01 -38.60
CA ASN A 507 4.25 -28.90 -39.83
C ASN A 507 4.20 -30.25 -40.57
N GLY A 508 3.00 -30.66 -41.01
CA GLY A 508 2.79 -31.90 -41.76
C GLY A 508 2.79 -33.20 -40.93
N THR A 509 3.03 -33.12 -39.61
CA THR A 509 2.93 -34.26 -38.68
C THR A 509 2.19 -33.84 -37.40
N GLN A 510 1.61 -34.80 -36.67
CA GLN A 510 0.88 -34.50 -35.44
C GLN A 510 1.82 -34.02 -34.32
N THR A 511 1.50 -32.88 -33.72
CA THR A 511 2.27 -32.25 -32.63
C THR A 511 2.11 -33.00 -31.29
N CYS A 512 0.93 -33.57 -31.03
CA CYS A 512 0.68 -34.33 -29.81
C CYS A 512 -0.32 -35.47 -30.05
N THR A 513 -0.19 -36.54 -29.25
CA THR A 513 -1.08 -37.72 -29.26
C THR A 513 -2.08 -37.70 -28.10
N GLY A 514 -2.07 -36.61 -27.33
CA GLY A 514 -2.93 -36.36 -26.18
C GLY A 514 -2.54 -35.05 -25.50
N PRO A 515 -3.34 -34.54 -24.56
CA PRO A 515 -3.15 -33.20 -23.97
C PRO A 515 -1.82 -33.03 -23.24
N VAL A 516 -1.19 -34.12 -22.76
CA VAL A 516 0.09 -34.11 -22.03
C VAL A 516 1.21 -34.81 -22.83
N ARG A 517 0.88 -35.50 -23.93
CA ARG A 517 1.82 -36.36 -24.67
C ARG A 517 2.25 -35.71 -25.98
N CYS A 518 3.38 -35.01 -25.92
CA CYS A 518 4.02 -34.43 -27.10
C CYS A 518 4.76 -35.49 -27.93
N THR A 519 4.78 -35.33 -29.25
CA THR A 519 5.65 -36.13 -30.13
C THR A 519 7.12 -35.69 -30.00
N GLN A 520 7.34 -34.37 -29.92
CA GLN A 520 8.64 -33.77 -29.64
C GLN A 520 8.51 -32.61 -28.65
N CYS A 521 9.47 -32.47 -27.74
CA CYS A 521 9.50 -31.40 -26.74
C CYS A 521 10.12 -30.12 -27.31
N ALA A 522 9.52 -28.96 -27.05
CA ALA A 522 10.04 -27.65 -27.46
C ALA A 522 11.33 -27.28 -26.69
N ASN A 523 11.33 -27.48 -25.38
CA ASN A 523 12.43 -27.12 -24.49
C ASN A 523 13.27 -28.34 -24.09
N PHE A 524 13.00 -28.95 -22.93
CA PHE A 524 13.78 -30.06 -22.40
C PHE A 524 12.91 -31.30 -22.19
N LYS A 525 13.55 -32.48 -22.16
CA LYS A 525 12.88 -33.76 -21.92
C LYS A 525 13.39 -34.37 -20.63
N ASP A 526 12.50 -34.59 -19.66
CA ASP A 526 12.81 -35.27 -18.40
C ASP A 526 12.08 -36.62 -18.35
N GLY A 527 12.83 -37.70 -18.57
CA GLY A 527 12.25 -39.02 -18.82
C GLY A 527 11.41 -39.00 -20.11
N ASN A 528 10.09 -39.20 -19.99
CA ASN A 528 9.13 -39.12 -21.10
C ASN A 528 8.31 -37.82 -21.11
N ASN A 529 8.53 -36.91 -20.16
CA ASN A 529 7.76 -35.68 -20.01
C ASN A 529 8.52 -34.50 -20.60
N CYS A 530 7.81 -33.59 -21.27
CA CYS A 530 8.37 -32.34 -21.76
C CYS A 530 8.29 -31.28 -20.65
N VAL A 531 9.41 -30.62 -20.36
CA VAL A 531 9.54 -29.65 -19.26
C VAL A 531 10.24 -28.36 -19.73
N LEU A 532 9.84 -27.24 -19.13
CA LEU A 532 10.45 -25.92 -19.39
C LEU A 532 11.92 -25.85 -18.93
N GLY A 533 12.29 -26.62 -17.91
CA GLY A 533 13.66 -26.69 -17.39
C GLY A 533 13.87 -27.94 -16.54
N CYS A 534 15.11 -28.45 -16.52
CA CYS A 534 15.43 -29.64 -15.74
C CYS A 534 15.29 -29.40 -14.23
N PRO A 535 14.84 -30.41 -13.45
CA PRO A 535 14.70 -30.32 -12.00
C PRO A 535 15.99 -29.86 -11.29
N ARG A 536 15.90 -28.77 -10.51
CA ARG A 536 17.01 -28.18 -9.75
C ARG A 536 16.66 -28.03 -8.28
N GLY A 537 17.25 -28.84 -7.42
CA GLY A 537 17.07 -28.77 -5.97
C GLY A 537 15.68 -29.21 -5.51
N VAL A 538 15.06 -30.13 -6.26
CA VAL A 538 13.71 -30.63 -5.92
C VAL A 538 13.84 -31.74 -4.88
N PRO A 539 13.07 -31.70 -3.77
CA PRO A 539 13.05 -32.81 -2.82
C PRO A 539 12.56 -34.09 -3.49
N GLY A 540 13.33 -35.17 -3.35
CA GLY A 540 13.00 -36.43 -3.99
C GLY A 540 13.56 -37.64 -3.25
N VAL A 541 13.17 -38.82 -3.72
CA VAL A 541 13.59 -40.09 -3.13
C VAL A 541 14.62 -40.74 -4.04
N ALA A 542 15.79 -41.08 -3.47
CA ALA A 542 16.81 -41.86 -4.13
C ALA A 542 17.14 -43.08 -3.26
N GLY A 543 16.74 -44.28 -3.71
CA GLY A 543 17.00 -45.54 -2.98
C GLY A 543 16.38 -45.59 -1.57
N GLY A 544 15.21 -44.96 -1.38
CA GLY A 544 14.50 -44.94 -0.10
C GLY A 544 14.95 -43.86 0.89
N LYS A 545 15.86 -42.95 0.50
CA LYS A 545 16.27 -41.80 1.33
C LYS A 545 15.84 -40.47 0.71
N ASN A 546 15.45 -39.53 1.56
CA ASN A 546 15.15 -38.15 1.17
C ASN A 546 16.43 -37.43 0.75
N THR A 547 16.48 -36.96 -0.50
CA THR A 547 17.63 -36.29 -1.10
C THR A 547 17.16 -35.15 -2.01
N PHE A 548 18.02 -34.16 -2.26
CA PHE A 548 17.74 -33.15 -3.27
C PHE A 548 18.17 -33.64 -4.64
N ILE A 549 17.25 -33.59 -5.61
CA ILE A 549 17.49 -34.02 -6.98
C ILE A 549 17.92 -32.82 -7.80
N TRP A 550 19.10 -32.97 -8.40
CA TRP A 550 19.69 -32.02 -9.32
C TRP A 550 19.89 -32.71 -10.67
N LYS A 551 19.36 -32.09 -11.73
CA LYS A 551 19.54 -32.53 -13.11
C LYS A 551 20.09 -31.39 -13.97
N TYR A 552 20.89 -31.74 -14.95
CA TYR A 552 21.40 -30.82 -15.98
C TYR A 552 20.91 -31.27 -17.35
N ALA A 553 20.81 -30.36 -18.30
CA ALA A 553 20.45 -30.68 -19.68
C ALA A 553 21.70 -31.11 -20.45
N ASP A 554 21.64 -32.25 -21.13
CA ASP A 554 22.69 -32.67 -22.06
C ASP A 554 22.59 -31.94 -23.42
N LYS A 555 23.49 -32.27 -24.35
CA LYS A 555 23.52 -31.67 -25.70
C LYS A 555 22.24 -31.95 -26.50
N MET A 556 21.49 -33.00 -26.15
CA MET A 556 20.21 -33.37 -26.77
C MET A 556 19.01 -32.78 -26.01
N LYS A 557 19.25 -31.86 -25.05
CA LYS A 557 18.24 -31.26 -24.17
C LYS A 557 17.50 -32.29 -23.30
N VAL A 558 18.11 -33.45 -23.04
CA VAL A 558 17.58 -34.45 -22.12
C VAL A 558 18.14 -34.20 -20.72
N CYS A 559 17.27 -34.26 -19.71
CA CYS A 559 17.65 -34.01 -18.32
C CYS A 559 18.35 -35.22 -17.71
N GLN A 560 19.64 -35.07 -17.45
CA GLN A 560 20.52 -36.07 -16.84
C GLN A 560 20.80 -35.73 -15.37
N LEU A 561 21.02 -36.75 -14.55
CA LEU A 561 21.31 -36.56 -13.13
C LEU A 561 22.71 -35.97 -12.90
N CYS A 562 22.79 -35.04 -11.95
CA CYS A 562 24.06 -34.57 -11.43
C CYS A 562 24.79 -35.66 -10.63
N HIS A 563 26.10 -35.51 -10.47
CA HIS A 563 26.87 -36.36 -9.59
C HIS A 563 26.39 -36.24 -8.14
N GLN A 564 26.42 -37.34 -7.37
CA GLN A 564 25.86 -37.39 -6.00
C GLN A 564 26.47 -36.36 -5.04
N ASN A 565 27.74 -35.98 -5.26
CA ASN A 565 28.44 -34.98 -4.45
C ASN A 565 28.15 -33.53 -4.85
N CYS A 566 27.42 -33.27 -5.95
CA CYS A 566 27.03 -31.91 -6.35
C CYS A 566 25.82 -31.44 -5.51
N THR A 567 26.04 -31.06 -4.25
CA THR A 567 24.95 -30.64 -3.33
C THR A 567 24.34 -29.28 -3.68
N GLN A 568 25.07 -28.45 -4.43
CA GLN A 568 24.64 -27.12 -4.89
C GLN A 568 24.24 -27.09 -6.38
N GLY A 569 24.09 -28.26 -7.01
CA GLY A 569 23.75 -28.40 -8.42
C GLY A 569 24.95 -28.54 -9.37
N CYS A 570 24.66 -28.83 -10.63
CA CYS A 570 25.65 -29.06 -11.67
C CYS A 570 25.19 -28.49 -13.03
N THR A 571 26.16 -28.22 -13.90
CA THR A 571 25.96 -27.78 -15.29
C THR A 571 26.34 -28.85 -16.32
N GLY A 572 26.97 -29.95 -15.87
CA GLY A 572 27.44 -31.03 -16.73
C GLY A 572 27.71 -32.33 -15.96
N PRO A 573 28.14 -33.40 -16.68
CA PRO A 573 28.39 -34.70 -16.09
C PRO A 573 29.58 -34.70 -15.11
N GLY A 574 29.48 -35.57 -14.10
CA GLY A 574 30.57 -35.84 -13.16
C GLY A 574 30.90 -34.66 -12.23
N LEU A 575 32.01 -34.77 -11.49
CA LEU A 575 32.46 -33.75 -10.52
C LEU A 575 32.90 -32.44 -11.20
N LYS A 576 33.46 -32.52 -12.42
CA LYS A 576 33.90 -31.35 -13.21
C LYS A 576 32.76 -30.40 -13.57
N GLY A 577 31.53 -30.92 -13.63
CA GLY A 577 30.33 -30.13 -13.89
C GLY A 577 29.63 -29.61 -12.63
N CYS A 578 30.07 -29.95 -11.42
CA CYS A 578 29.53 -29.36 -10.21
C CYS A 578 29.93 -27.87 -10.14
N HIS A 579 29.04 -27.01 -9.66
CA HIS A 579 29.48 -25.72 -9.12
C HIS A 579 30.36 -26.02 -7.89
N ASN A 580 31.69 -25.90 -8.08
CA ASN A 580 32.81 -26.26 -7.19
C ASN A 580 33.39 -27.68 -7.31
N SER A 581 34.30 -27.84 -8.27
CA SER A 581 35.62 -28.47 -8.00
C SER A 581 36.70 -27.86 -8.92
N GLY A 582 36.91 -26.56 -8.80
CA GLY A 582 38.02 -25.85 -9.45
C GLY A 582 39.25 -25.79 -8.54
N LEU A 583 39.94 -26.91 -8.36
CA LEU A 583 41.35 -26.88 -7.94
C LEU A 583 42.16 -27.80 -8.85
N SER A 584 42.79 -27.23 -9.88
CA SER A 584 43.94 -27.87 -10.53
C SER A 584 44.82 -26.90 -11.34
N VAL A 585 46.04 -26.70 -10.81
CA VAL A 585 47.34 -26.79 -11.51
C VAL A 585 48.01 -25.53 -12.10
N ILE A 586 47.47 -24.31 -11.97
CA ILE A 586 48.28 -23.07 -12.20
C ILE A 586 48.68 -22.37 -10.88
N ALA A 587 48.38 -22.98 -9.74
CA ALA A 587 48.44 -22.32 -8.44
C ALA A 587 49.84 -22.23 -7.78
N ALA A 588 50.88 -22.96 -8.22
CA ALA A 588 52.15 -22.92 -7.49
C ALA A 588 52.89 -21.56 -7.61
N GLY A 589 52.84 -20.91 -8.78
CA GLY A 589 53.46 -19.59 -8.97
C GLY A 589 52.64 -18.45 -8.36
N VAL A 590 51.32 -18.54 -8.46
CA VAL A 590 50.41 -17.50 -7.97
C VAL A 590 50.25 -17.57 -6.45
N VAL A 591 50.27 -18.76 -5.84
CA VAL A 591 50.22 -18.91 -4.38
C VAL A 591 51.50 -18.42 -3.71
N GLY A 592 52.68 -18.58 -4.34
CA GLY A 592 53.92 -17.97 -3.84
C GLY A 592 53.89 -16.44 -3.86
N GLY A 593 53.38 -15.85 -4.95
CA GLY A 593 53.17 -14.40 -5.06
C GLY A 593 52.09 -13.89 -4.11
N LEU A 594 50.97 -14.59 -4.00
CA LEU A 594 49.87 -14.27 -3.09
C LEU A 594 50.27 -14.45 -1.62
N LEU A 595 51.15 -15.41 -1.27
CA LEU A 595 51.69 -15.52 0.09
C LEU A 595 52.61 -14.34 0.40
N ALA A 596 53.45 -13.91 -0.54
CA ALA A 596 54.29 -12.72 -0.35
C ALA A 596 53.43 -11.45 -0.22
N PHE A 597 52.38 -11.29 -1.04
CA PHE A 597 51.42 -10.19 -0.93
C PHE A 597 50.53 -10.29 0.32
N LEU A 598 50.19 -11.48 0.79
CA LEU A 598 49.47 -11.69 2.05
C LEU A 598 50.36 -11.41 3.24
N ILE A 599 51.64 -11.78 3.22
CA ILE A 599 52.59 -11.46 4.30
C ILE A 599 52.89 -9.96 4.31
N MET A 600 53.07 -9.33 3.13
CA MET A 600 53.25 -7.88 3.02
C MET A 600 51.96 -7.14 3.42
N GLY A 601 50.80 -7.64 3.00
CA GLY A 601 49.47 -7.14 3.36
C GLY A 601 49.12 -7.35 4.82
N LEU A 602 49.53 -8.46 5.44
CA LEU A 602 49.42 -8.70 6.89
C LEU A 602 50.40 -7.83 7.67
N SER A 603 51.60 -7.58 7.15
CA SER A 603 52.56 -6.65 7.74
C SER A 603 52.03 -5.23 7.70
N VAL A 604 51.48 -4.79 6.57
CA VAL A 604 50.78 -3.51 6.40
C VAL A 604 49.52 -3.48 7.27
N PHE A 605 48.72 -4.54 7.34
CA PHE A 605 47.54 -4.62 8.20
C PHE A 605 47.92 -4.61 9.68
N VAL A 606 49.03 -5.20 10.10
CA VAL A 606 49.54 -5.12 11.47
C VAL A 606 50.09 -3.73 11.75
N LEU A 607 50.75 -3.06 10.80
CA LEU A 607 51.19 -1.67 10.92
C LEU A 607 50.00 -0.69 10.93
N LEU A 608 48.98 -0.92 10.12
CA LEU A 608 47.72 -0.18 10.06
C LEU A 608 46.87 -0.44 11.30
N ARG A 609 46.83 -1.67 11.82
CA ARG A 609 46.15 -2.05 13.07
C ARG A 609 46.91 -1.49 14.27
N ARG A 610 48.24 -1.44 14.25
CA ARG A 610 49.06 -0.72 15.26
C ARG A 610 48.81 0.79 15.19
N ARG A 611 48.69 1.39 13.99
CA ARG A 611 48.29 2.80 13.80
C ARG A 611 46.85 3.07 14.23
N HIS A 612 45.92 2.16 13.94
CA HIS A 612 44.50 2.24 14.29
C HIS A 612 44.30 2.04 15.80
N ILE A 613 45.08 1.17 16.45
CA ILE A 613 45.11 1.04 17.91
C ILE A 613 45.76 2.28 18.56
N LYS A 614 46.78 2.89 17.93
CA LYS A 614 47.32 4.20 18.35
C LYS A 614 46.23 5.29 18.26
N ARG A 615 45.53 5.41 17.11
CA ARG A 615 44.38 6.32 16.87
C ARG A 615 43.25 6.11 17.89
N LYS A 616 42.90 4.86 18.20
CA LYS A 616 41.82 4.52 19.16
C LYS A 616 42.21 4.77 20.63
N ARG A 617 43.52 4.81 20.95
CA ARG A 617 44.04 5.19 22.28
C ARG A 617 44.19 6.71 22.44
N THR A 618 44.53 7.46 21.38
CA THR A 618 44.48 8.93 21.39
C THR A 618 43.05 9.46 21.43
N LEU A 619 42.10 8.84 20.70
CA LEU A 619 40.68 9.21 20.73
C LEU A 619 40.05 8.98 22.12
N ARG A 620 40.46 7.92 22.84
CA ARG A 620 40.03 7.67 24.22
C ARG A 620 40.65 8.65 25.23
N ARG A 621 41.86 9.18 24.97
CA ARG A 621 42.45 10.27 25.78
C ARG A 621 41.73 11.62 25.55
N LEU A 622 41.33 11.92 24.31
CA LEU A 622 40.59 13.14 23.96
C LEU A 622 39.12 13.13 24.44
N LEU A 623 38.49 11.95 24.52
CA LEU A 623 37.14 11.80 25.10
C LEU A 623 37.10 12.02 26.61
N GLN A 624 38.23 11.91 27.31
CA GLN A 624 38.33 12.11 28.75
C GLN A 624 38.64 13.58 29.12
N GLU A 625 39.02 14.43 28.15
CA GLU A 625 39.22 15.89 28.31
C GLU A 625 37.94 16.72 28.08
N ARG A 626 36.85 16.11 27.60
CA ARG A 626 35.57 16.79 27.31
C ARG A 626 34.61 16.94 28.50
N GLU A 627 35.08 16.63 29.71
CA GLU A 627 34.27 16.69 30.94
C GLU A 627 34.50 17.96 31.79
N LEU A 628 35.21 18.97 31.27
CA LEU A 628 35.50 20.19 32.04
C LEU A 628 35.24 21.48 31.26
N VAL A 629 33.97 21.85 31.05
CA VAL A 629 33.57 23.26 30.94
C VAL A 629 32.16 23.43 31.51
N GLU A 630 32.08 23.92 32.75
CA GLU A 630 30.85 24.47 33.36
C GLU A 630 30.39 25.73 32.61
N PRO A 631 29.08 25.98 32.45
CA PRO A 631 28.58 27.23 31.90
C PRO A 631 28.44 28.30 33.00
N LEU A 632 29.04 29.47 32.79
CA LEU A 632 28.76 30.68 33.58
C LEU A 632 27.59 31.48 32.95
N THR A 633 26.44 31.43 33.63
CA THR A 633 25.46 32.53 33.86
C THR A 633 24.56 33.05 32.70
N PRO A 634 23.53 33.90 32.95
CA PRO A 634 22.31 33.65 33.71
C PRO A 634 21.07 34.14 32.92
N SER A 635 20.39 33.28 32.17
CA SER A 635 19.09 33.61 31.57
C SER A 635 18.38 32.31 31.24
N GLY A 636 17.42 31.95 32.08
CA GLY A 636 16.81 30.62 32.17
C GLY A 636 15.94 30.20 30.99
N GLU A 637 16.57 29.91 29.85
CA GLU A 637 15.98 29.14 28.76
C GLU A 637 16.91 27.97 28.42
N ALA A 638 16.37 26.74 28.42
CA ALA A 638 17.15 25.51 28.27
C ALA A 638 17.73 25.39 26.84
N PRO A 639 19.03 25.05 26.66
CA PRO A 639 19.63 24.95 25.34
C PRO A 639 19.38 23.56 24.73
N ASN A 640 18.80 23.55 23.52
CA ASN A 640 18.66 22.35 22.70
C ASN A 640 20.01 22.02 22.01
N GLN A 641 20.38 20.74 22.03
CA GLN A 641 21.68 20.20 21.63
C GLN A 641 21.95 20.24 20.11
N ALA A 642 22.39 21.38 19.57
CA ALA A 642 23.12 21.44 18.31
C ALA A 642 24.48 22.11 18.56
N LEU A 643 25.57 21.32 18.57
CA LEU A 643 26.93 21.88 18.60
C LEU A 643 27.19 22.57 17.26
N LEU A 644 27.08 23.90 17.22
CA LEU A 644 27.60 24.73 16.13
C LEU A 644 29.10 24.41 15.94
N ARG A 645 29.47 23.90 14.77
CA ARG A 645 30.85 23.52 14.46
C ARG A 645 31.62 24.73 13.92
N ILE A 646 32.70 25.10 14.60
CA ILE A 646 33.66 26.06 14.08
C ILE A 646 34.65 25.30 13.19
N LEU A 647 34.63 25.57 11.89
CA LEU A 647 35.47 24.92 10.89
C LEU A 647 36.73 25.73 10.65
N LYS A 648 37.88 25.06 10.52
CA LYS A 648 39.13 25.71 10.08
C LYS A 648 39.14 25.87 8.57
N GLU A 649 39.79 26.91 8.06
CA GLU A 649 39.93 27.13 6.60
C GLU A 649 40.68 25.98 5.90
N THR A 650 41.51 25.24 6.63
CA THR A 650 42.21 24.05 6.12
C THR A 650 41.31 22.83 5.92
N GLU A 651 40.10 22.80 6.50
CA GLU A 651 39.17 21.67 6.41
C GLU A 651 38.34 21.70 5.13
N PHE A 652 38.27 22.81 4.41
CA PHE A 652 37.44 22.89 3.20
C PHE A 652 38.10 23.66 2.06
N LYS A 653 37.87 23.19 0.83
CA LYS A 653 38.41 23.78 -0.40
C LYS A 653 37.28 24.38 -1.22
N LYS A 654 37.41 25.67 -1.58
CA LYS A 654 36.53 26.36 -2.55
C LYS A 654 36.94 25.94 -3.97
N ILE A 655 35.97 25.48 -4.77
CA ILE A 655 36.20 24.95 -6.12
C ILE A 655 35.73 25.94 -7.18
N LYS A 656 34.45 26.31 -7.17
CA LYS A 656 33.82 27.14 -8.22
C LYS A 656 32.80 28.09 -7.63
N VAL A 657 32.70 29.31 -8.15
CA VAL A 657 31.61 30.24 -7.80
C VAL A 657 30.28 29.73 -8.36
N LEU A 658 29.28 29.58 -7.50
CA LEU A 658 27.90 29.23 -7.87
C LEU A 658 27.03 30.46 -8.10
N GLY A 659 27.23 31.51 -7.31
CA GLY A 659 26.48 32.75 -7.42
C GLY A 659 27.02 33.85 -6.52
N SER A 660 26.75 35.11 -6.86
CA SER A 660 27.08 36.28 -6.04
C SER A 660 25.85 37.15 -5.85
N GLY A 661 25.52 37.45 -4.59
CA GLY A 661 24.32 38.19 -4.20
C GLY A 661 24.60 39.30 -3.20
N ALA A 662 23.52 39.84 -2.62
CA ALA A 662 23.56 40.84 -1.55
C ALA A 662 24.33 40.35 -0.32
N PHE A 663 24.07 39.10 0.07
CA PHE A 663 24.63 38.43 1.24
C PHE A 663 26.03 37.85 1.02
N GLY A 664 26.66 38.14 -0.12
CA GLY A 664 28.00 37.65 -0.47
C GLY A 664 28.05 36.61 -1.57
N THR A 665 29.14 35.86 -1.63
CA THR A 665 29.46 34.95 -2.74
C THR A 665 29.42 33.49 -2.29
N VAL A 666 28.67 32.66 -3.03
CA VAL A 666 28.52 31.23 -2.76
C VAL A 666 29.46 30.45 -3.67
N TYR A 667 30.28 29.59 -3.06
CA TYR A 667 31.19 28.68 -3.74
C TYR A 667 30.71 27.23 -3.58
N LYS A 668 30.80 26.45 -4.66
CA LYS A 668 30.88 24.99 -4.57
C LYS A 668 32.21 24.65 -3.92
N GLY A 669 32.20 23.79 -2.92
CA GLY A 669 33.39 23.36 -2.23
C GLY A 669 33.33 21.91 -1.76
N LEU A 670 34.45 21.47 -1.20
CA LEU A 670 34.60 20.15 -0.60
C LEU A 670 35.06 20.33 0.84
N TRP A 671 34.33 19.75 1.79
CA TRP A 671 34.71 19.71 3.19
C TRP A 671 35.28 18.32 3.53
N VAL A 672 36.43 18.32 4.20
CA VAL A 672 37.15 17.15 4.70
C VAL A 672 37.37 17.36 6.21
N PRO A 673 36.58 16.72 7.07
CA PRO A 673 36.68 16.87 8.52
C PRO A 673 38.08 16.50 9.05
N GLU A 674 38.58 17.27 10.03
CA GLU A 674 39.93 17.10 10.56
C GLU A 674 40.12 15.70 11.19
N GLY A 675 40.98 14.88 10.58
CA GLY A 675 41.27 13.51 11.04
C GLY A 675 40.47 12.41 10.33
N GLU A 676 39.58 12.77 9.40
CA GLU A 676 38.78 11.87 8.57
C GLU A 676 39.15 11.98 7.09
N ASP A 677 39.04 10.88 6.34
CA ASP A 677 39.33 10.84 4.90
C ASP A 677 38.05 10.98 4.04
N VAL A 678 36.94 11.41 4.63
CA VAL A 678 35.64 11.55 3.96
C VAL A 678 35.53 12.92 3.31
N LYS A 679 35.16 12.94 2.02
CA LYS A 679 34.98 14.15 1.22
C LYS A 679 33.49 14.45 1.08
N ILE A 680 33.08 15.66 1.46
CA ILE A 680 31.66 16.05 1.53
C ILE A 680 31.39 17.27 0.64
N PRO A 681 30.44 17.21 -0.31
CA PRO A 681 30.11 18.34 -1.19
C PRO A 681 29.34 19.41 -0.40
N VAL A 682 29.89 20.62 -0.37
CA VAL A 682 29.33 21.74 0.40
C VAL A 682 29.14 22.99 -0.44
N ALA A 683 28.18 23.82 -0.04
CA ALA A 683 28.06 25.20 -0.47
C ALA A 683 28.65 26.11 0.61
N ILE A 684 29.65 26.90 0.22
CA ILE A 684 30.38 27.81 1.11
C ILE A 684 29.99 29.23 0.75
N LYS A 685 29.22 29.88 1.62
CA LYS A 685 28.79 31.26 1.46
C LYS A 685 29.72 32.18 2.24
N VAL A 686 30.51 32.97 1.51
CA VAL A 686 31.39 33.99 2.07
C VAL A 686 30.60 35.28 2.19
N LEU A 687 30.34 35.73 3.42
CA LEU A 687 29.63 36.98 3.69
C LEU A 687 30.52 38.18 3.34
N ARG A 688 29.92 39.26 2.82
CA ARG A 688 30.62 40.53 2.59
C ARG A 688 30.78 41.26 3.93
N GLU A 689 31.95 41.89 4.11
CA GLU A 689 32.44 42.65 5.27
C GLU A 689 31.44 42.93 6.42
N ALA A 690 31.77 42.41 7.61
CA ALA A 690 31.27 42.91 8.89
C ALA A 690 32.45 43.00 9.88
N THR A 691 33.35 43.95 9.68
CA THR A 691 34.52 44.21 10.53
C THR A 691 34.14 45.00 11.79
N SER A 692 33.17 44.48 12.55
CA SER A 692 32.81 45.00 13.88
C SER A 692 32.68 43.82 14.87
N PRO A 693 33.36 43.85 16.04
CA PRO A 693 33.26 42.79 17.05
C PRO A 693 31.83 42.54 17.56
N LYS A 694 30.95 43.56 17.48
CA LYS A 694 29.55 43.48 17.87
C LYS A 694 28.71 42.72 16.82
N ALA A 695 29.00 42.94 15.54
CA ALA A 695 28.38 42.20 14.44
C ALA A 695 28.74 40.70 14.46
N ASN A 696 29.97 40.34 14.85
CA ASN A 696 30.38 38.93 14.95
C ASN A 696 29.57 38.11 15.97
N ARG A 697 29.13 38.72 17.08
CA ARG A 697 28.30 38.04 18.09
C ARG A 697 26.89 37.78 17.56
N GLU A 698 26.29 38.77 16.90
CA GLU A 698 24.96 38.63 16.28
C GLU A 698 24.97 37.61 15.14
N ILE A 699 26.05 37.56 14.35
CA ILE A 699 26.28 36.53 13.32
C ILE A 699 26.36 35.14 13.92
N LEU A 700 27.04 34.98 15.06
CA LEU A 700 27.17 33.69 15.75
C LEU A 700 25.86 33.21 16.36
N ASP A 701 25.07 34.11 16.94
CA ASP A 701 23.76 33.79 17.51
C ASP A 701 22.79 33.32 16.41
N GLU A 702 22.75 34.00 15.26
CA GLU A 702 21.94 33.58 14.10
C GLU A 702 22.48 32.27 13.48
N ALA A 703 23.80 32.10 13.40
CA ALA A 703 24.39 30.84 12.92
C ALA A 703 24.07 29.66 13.84
N TYR A 704 24.01 29.87 15.16
CA TYR A 704 23.60 28.84 16.12
C TYR A 704 22.15 28.39 15.86
N VAL A 705 21.26 29.36 15.65
CA VAL A 705 19.87 29.09 15.26
C VAL A 705 19.80 28.31 13.94
N MET A 706 20.57 28.72 12.92
CA MET A 706 20.64 28.02 11.63
C MET A 706 21.24 26.61 11.72
N ALA A 707 22.11 26.33 12.69
CA ALA A 707 22.66 25.00 12.93
C ALA A 707 21.73 24.10 13.76
N SER A 708 20.77 24.69 14.47
CA SER A 708 19.80 24.00 15.32
C SER A 708 18.55 23.49 14.59
N VAL A 709 18.29 23.96 13.36
CA VAL A 709 17.11 23.53 12.60
C VAL A 709 17.25 22.07 12.15
N ASP A 710 16.17 21.31 12.30
CA ASP A 710 16.06 19.93 11.87
C ASP A 710 14.70 19.71 11.22
N ASN A 711 14.65 19.91 9.89
CA ASN A 711 13.46 19.74 9.09
C ASN A 711 13.83 19.35 7.65
N PRO A 712 13.14 18.40 7.00
CA PRO A 712 13.46 17.95 5.65
C PRO A 712 13.37 19.07 4.59
N HIS A 713 12.57 20.11 4.82
CA HIS A 713 12.35 21.22 3.89
C HIS A 713 13.07 22.52 4.30
N VAL A 714 13.98 22.48 5.28
CA VAL A 714 14.81 23.63 5.68
C VAL A 714 16.29 23.23 5.64
N CYS A 715 17.13 24.04 5.02
CA CYS A 715 18.55 23.77 4.86
C CYS A 715 19.31 24.04 6.17
N ARG A 716 19.95 23.02 6.72
CA ARG A 716 20.72 23.11 7.97
C ARG A 716 22.14 23.64 7.73
N LEU A 717 22.62 24.49 8.65
CA LEU A 717 24.02 24.91 8.68
C LEU A 717 24.92 23.80 9.25
N LEU A 718 25.95 23.41 8.50
CA LEU A 718 26.90 22.36 8.90
C LEU A 718 28.02 22.90 9.80
N GLY A 719 28.44 24.14 9.54
CA GLY A 719 29.45 24.81 10.31
C GLY A 719 29.69 26.25 9.85
N ILE A 720 30.46 26.96 10.64
CA ILE A 720 30.87 28.34 10.40
C ILE A 720 32.39 28.43 10.45
N CYS A 721 32.98 29.18 9.53
CA CYS A 721 34.40 29.52 9.56
C CYS A 721 34.56 31.01 9.86
N LEU A 722 35.24 31.31 10.97
CA LEU A 722 35.48 32.67 11.46
C LEU A 722 36.93 33.05 11.15
N THR A 723 37.18 33.46 9.90
CA THR A 723 38.49 33.94 9.43
C THR A 723 38.45 35.46 9.21
N SER A 724 39.24 36.00 8.28
CA SER A 724 39.14 37.40 7.86
C SER A 724 37.76 37.77 7.30
N THR A 725 37.02 36.79 6.77
CA THR A 725 35.60 36.89 6.41
C THR A 725 34.84 35.72 7.01
N VAL A 726 33.58 35.96 7.40
CA VAL A 726 32.70 34.89 7.91
C VAL A 726 32.22 34.04 6.74
N GLN A 727 32.38 32.72 6.86
CA GLN A 727 31.95 31.75 5.85
C GLN A 727 30.95 30.77 6.46
N LEU A 728 29.77 30.65 5.85
CA LEU A 728 28.71 29.72 6.25
C LEU A 728 28.74 28.49 5.34
N VAL A 729 28.76 27.29 5.92
CA VAL A 729 28.89 26.04 5.19
C VAL A 729 27.61 25.22 5.30
N THR A 730 26.97 24.94 4.17
CA THR A 730 25.74 24.14 4.05
C THR A 730 25.92 22.99 3.06
N GLN A 731 24.97 22.05 3.02
CA GLN A 731 24.96 20.98 2.00
C GLN A 731 24.78 21.56 0.60
N LEU A 732 25.54 21.06 -0.37
CA LEU A 732 25.39 21.44 -1.77
C LEU A 732 24.10 20.81 -2.36
N MET A 733 23.21 21.64 -2.91
CA MET A 733 22.02 21.17 -3.63
C MET A 733 22.30 21.13 -5.14
N PRO A 734 22.18 19.97 -5.81
CA PRO A 734 22.72 19.77 -7.15
C PRO A 734 21.98 20.53 -8.26
N TYR A 735 20.70 20.84 -8.07
CA TYR A 735 19.87 21.53 -9.07
C TYR A 735 19.77 23.05 -8.85
N GLY A 736 20.54 23.60 -7.92
CA GLY A 736 20.53 25.04 -7.65
C GLY A 736 19.21 25.53 -7.04
N CYS A 737 18.84 26.77 -7.36
CA CYS A 737 17.63 27.39 -6.83
C CYS A 737 16.40 27.10 -7.69
N LEU A 738 15.22 27.10 -7.05
CA LEU A 738 13.95 26.76 -7.68
C LEU A 738 13.55 27.78 -8.76
N LEU A 739 13.93 29.06 -8.59
CA LEU A 739 13.67 30.10 -9.60
C LEU A 739 14.31 29.77 -10.95
N ASP A 740 15.60 29.41 -10.96
CA ASP A 740 16.32 29.08 -12.19
C ASP A 740 15.81 27.74 -12.75
N TYR A 741 15.58 26.77 -11.87
CA TYR A 741 15.05 25.45 -12.24
C TYR A 741 13.71 25.54 -12.98
N VAL A 742 12.77 26.34 -12.47
CA VAL A 742 11.44 26.51 -13.08
C VAL A 742 11.50 27.27 -14.41
N LYS A 743 12.44 28.21 -14.57
CA LYS A 743 12.65 28.92 -15.83
C LYS A 743 13.22 28.01 -16.91
N GLU A 744 14.24 27.22 -16.56
CA GLU A 744 14.94 26.33 -17.48
C GLU A 744 14.07 25.15 -17.93
N ASN A 745 13.13 24.70 -17.07
CA ASN A 745 12.32 23.50 -17.31
C ASN A 745 10.82 23.80 -17.51
N LYS A 746 10.47 25.05 -17.86
CA LYS A 746 9.08 25.51 -17.99
C LYS A 746 8.18 24.56 -18.78
N ASP A 747 8.68 24.00 -19.89
CA ASP A 747 7.89 23.14 -20.78
C ASP A 747 7.77 21.68 -20.30
N ASN A 748 8.47 21.31 -19.22
CA ASN A 748 8.53 19.94 -18.68
C ASN A 748 7.92 19.82 -17.26
N ILE A 749 7.47 20.93 -16.67
CA ILE A 749 6.94 20.96 -15.31
C ILE A 749 5.41 20.91 -15.36
N GLY A 750 4.85 19.78 -14.92
CA GLY A 750 3.42 19.60 -14.75
C GLY A 750 2.86 20.23 -13.47
N SER A 751 1.53 20.35 -13.41
CA SER A 751 0.77 20.99 -12.32
C SER A 751 1.02 20.36 -10.94
N GLN A 752 1.19 19.03 -10.90
CA GLN A 752 1.46 18.27 -9.69
C GLN A 752 2.76 18.73 -9.00
N TYR A 753 3.81 19.02 -9.76
CA TYR A 753 5.10 19.46 -9.21
C TYR A 753 5.00 20.84 -8.58
N LEU A 754 4.35 21.78 -9.26
CA LEU A 754 4.14 23.15 -8.76
C LEU A 754 3.41 23.14 -7.42
N LEU A 755 2.28 22.41 -7.33
CA LEU A 755 1.51 22.31 -6.09
C LEU A 755 2.28 21.59 -4.98
N ASN A 756 3.03 20.53 -5.31
CA ASN A 756 3.87 19.83 -4.34
C ASN A 756 4.97 20.73 -3.78
N TRP A 757 5.62 21.57 -4.59
CA TRP A 757 6.60 22.54 -4.11
C TRP A 757 5.96 23.59 -3.21
N CYS A 758 4.76 24.09 -3.52
CA CYS A 758 4.01 24.98 -2.61
C CYS A 758 3.80 24.33 -1.23
N VAL A 759 3.37 23.07 -1.20
CA VAL A 759 3.19 22.32 0.06
C VAL A 759 4.50 22.19 0.84
N GLN A 760 5.60 21.87 0.17
CA GLN A 760 6.91 21.69 0.82
C GLN A 760 7.45 23.00 1.39
N ILE A 761 7.33 24.10 0.65
CA ILE A 761 7.71 25.44 1.14
C ILE A 761 6.84 25.81 2.34
N ALA A 762 5.51 25.58 2.29
CA ALA A 762 4.63 25.86 3.42
C ALA A 762 4.97 25.02 4.66
N LYS A 763 5.35 23.74 4.50
CA LYS A 763 5.82 22.88 5.58
C LYS A 763 7.12 23.40 6.22
N GLY A 764 8.09 23.82 5.41
CA GLY A 764 9.33 24.42 5.89
C GLY A 764 9.08 25.71 6.67
N MET A 765 8.19 26.57 6.17
CA MET A 765 7.83 27.83 6.84
C MET A 765 7.00 27.63 8.11
N SER A 766 6.10 26.65 8.15
CA SER A 766 5.38 26.26 9.38
C SER A 766 6.35 25.80 10.46
N TYR A 767 7.40 25.06 10.09
CA TYR A 767 8.44 24.66 11.04
C TYR A 767 9.22 25.87 11.59
N LEU A 768 9.55 26.85 10.73
CA LEU A 768 10.17 28.09 11.19
C LEU A 768 9.25 28.90 12.12
N GLU A 769 7.94 28.97 11.82
CA GLU A 769 6.93 29.59 12.68
C GLU A 769 6.86 28.93 14.06
N GLU A 770 6.83 27.59 14.13
CA GLU A 770 6.83 26.82 15.38
C GLU A 770 8.10 27.01 16.22
N ARG A 771 9.22 27.32 15.57
CA ARG A 771 10.50 27.65 16.23
C ARG A 771 10.66 29.14 16.52
N HIS A 772 9.63 29.96 16.30
CA HIS A 772 9.65 31.42 16.44
C HIS A 772 10.71 32.12 15.57
N LEU A 773 11.03 31.54 14.42
CA LEU A 773 11.98 32.07 13.44
C LEU A 773 11.24 32.75 12.29
N VAL A 774 11.68 33.97 11.94
CA VAL A 774 11.16 34.75 10.82
C VAL A 774 12.20 34.74 9.70
N HIS A 775 11.81 34.35 8.49
CA HIS A 775 12.72 34.21 7.36
C HIS A 775 13.15 35.56 6.77
N ARG A 776 12.20 36.49 6.54
CA ARG A 776 12.40 37.86 6.05
C ARG A 776 12.85 38.04 4.59
N ASP A 777 13.21 36.96 3.90
CA ASP A 777 13.63 36.96 2.49
C ASP A 777 13.14 35.70 1.77
N LEU A 778 11.90 35.28 2.02
CA LEU A 778 11.33 34.13 1.33
C LEU A 778 11.02 34.51 -0.13
N ALA A 779 11.66 33.80 -1.06
CA ALA A 779 11.49 33.97 -2.50
C ALA A 779 11.92 32.69 -3.22
N ALA A 780 11.50 32.49 -4.48
CA ALA A 780 11.86 31.28 -5.23
C ALA A 780 13.39 31.08 -5.40
N ARG A 781 14.18 32.18 -5.38
CA ARG A 781 15.65 32.14 -5.40
C ARG A 781 16.29 31.56 -4.13
N ASN A 782 15.58 31.61 -3.00
CA ASN A 782 16.03 31.12 -1.69
C ASN A 782 15.38 29.77 -1.33
N VAL A 783 14.83 29.08 -2.33
CA VAL A 783 14.40 27.68 -2.25
C VAL A 783 15.33 26.87 -3.14
N LEU A 784 15.99 25.85 -2.59
CA LEU A 784 16.94 25.01 -3.29
C LEU A 784 16.32 23.66 -3.66
N VAL A 785 16.75 23.10 -4.79
CA VAL A 785 16.21 21.85 -5.33
C VAL A 785 17.21 20.71 -5.06
N LYS A 786 16.83 19.75 -4.19
CA LYS A 786 17.62 18.54 -3.92
C LYS A 786 17.38 17.49 -5.00
N THR A 787 16.11 17.24 -5.30
CA THR A 787 15.63 16.41 -6.41
C THR A 787 14.40 17.08 -7.01
N PRO A 788 13.95 16.72 -8.22
CA PRO A 788 12.73 17.31 -8.81
C PRO A 788 11.50 17.18 -7.89
N GLN A 789 11.46 16.16 -7.02
CA GLN A 789 10.40 15.94 -6.04
C GLN A 789 10.67 16.57 -4.67
N HIS A 790 11.84 17.17 -4.40
CA HIS A 790 12.24 17.62 -3.07
C HIS A 790 12.97 18.97 -3.05
N VAL A 791 12.39 19.94 -2.33
CA VAL A 791 12.94 21.30 -2.16
C VAL A 791 13.20 21.65 -0.69
N LYS A 792 14.21 22.51 -0.46
CA LYS A 792 14.60 23.01 0.87
C LYS A 792 14.73 24.53 0.88
N ILE A 793 14.25 25.18 1.93
CA ILE A 793 14.38 26.63 2.16
C ILE A 793 15.78 26.95 2.69
N THR A 794 16.41 28.01 2.19
CA THR A 794 17.74 28.48 2.65
C THR A 794 17.71 29.97 3.01
N ASP A 795 18.82 30.49 3.56
CA ASP A 795 19.03 31.92 3.79
C ASP A 795 18.05 32.59 4.80
N PHE A 796 17.39 31.79 5.65
CA PHE A 796 16.67 32.30 6.81
C PHE A 796 17.66 32.89 7.83
N GLY A 797 17.29 34.01 8.49
CA GLY A 797 18.13 34.68 9.50
C GLY A 797 19.19 35.65 8.94
N LEU A 798 19.62 35.50 7.69
CA LEU A 798 20.70 36.33 7.11
C LEU A 798 20.31 37.79 6.84
N ALA A 799 19.02 38.07 6.66
CA ALA A 799 18.50 39.42 6.42
C ALA A 799 18.68 40.39 7.60
N LYS A 800 18.85 39.88 8.83
CA LYS A 800 19.12 40.69 10.02
C LYS A 800 20.56 41.22 10.05
N LEU A 801 21.50 40.44 9.50
CA LEU A 801 22.94 40.72 9.50
C LEU A 801 23.34 41.89 8.59
N LEU A 802 22.50 42.23 7.62
CA LEU A 802 22.74 43.39 6.73
C LEU A 802 22.37 44.74 7.36
N ASN A 803 21.68 44.78 8.50
CA ASN A 803 21.12 46.01 9.08
C ASN A 803 21.84 46.47 10.36
N ALA A 804 23.05 45.95 10.64
CA ALA A 804 23.73 46.17 11.92
C ALA A 804 24.21 47.62 12.12
N ASP A 805 24.40 48.40 11.05
CA ASP A 805 24.73 49.82 11.14
C ASP A 805 24.20 50.55 9.90
N GLU A 806 23.13 51.33 10.03
CA GLU A 806 22.90 52.55 9.21
C GLU A 806 21.64 53.30 9.72
N LYS A 807 21.89 54.37 10.48
CA LYS A 807 20.93 55.46 10.61
C LYS A 807 20.93 56.20 9.27
N GLU A 808 19.73 56.44 8.76
CA GLU A 808 19.40 57.28 7.59
C GLU A 808 19.68 56.68 6.21
N TYR A 809 18.60 56.65 5.43
CA TYR A 809 18.51 56.24 4.03
C TYR A 809 19.35 57.15 3.13
N HIS A 810 20.25 56.57 2.35
CA HIS A 810 20.48 57.03 0.99
C HIS A 810 20.43 55.83 0.04
N ALA A 811 19.67 55.99 -1.04
CA ALA A 811 19.58 55.05 -2.14
C ALA A 811 20.95 54.95 -2.83
N ASP A 812 21.76 54.00 -2.41
CA ASP A 812 22.70 53.22 -3.23
C ASP A 812 23.28 52.09 -2.38
N GLY A 813 22.75 50.86 -2.54
CA GLY A 813 23.53 49.64 -2.26
C GLY A 813 23.04 48.65 -1.20
N GLY A 814 22.09 48.98 -0.31
CA GLY A 814 21.51 48.01 0.62
C GLY A 814 20.40 47.16 -0.02
N LYS A 815 20.73 46.00 -0.61
CA LYS A 815 19.78 45.13 -1.35
C LYS A 815 18.76 44.41 -0.44
N VAL A 816 17.69 45.11 -0.03
CA VAL A 816 16.49 44.48 0.58
C VAL A 816 15.48 44.05 -0.48
N PRO A 817 14.73 42.95 -0.29
CA PRO A 817 13.87 42.34 -1.31
C PRO A 817 12.48 43.01 -1.41
N ILE A 818 12.44 44.32 -1.65
CA ILE A 818 11.22 45.16 -1.51
C ILE A 818 9.98 44.55 -2.22
N LYS A 819 10.15 43.97 -3.41
CA LYS A 819 9.07 43.40 -4.22
C LYS A 819 8.41 42.14 -3.62
N TRP A 820 9.03 41.52 -2.61
CA TRP A 820 8.52 40.36 -1.88
C TRP A 820 8.03 40.70 -0.48
N MET A 821 8.24 41.93 -0.01
CA MET A 821 7.98 42.34 1.36
C MET A 821 6.53 42.79 1.55
N ALA A 822 6.00 42.54 2.74
CA ALA A 822 4.71 43.08 3.17
C ALA A 822 4.78 44.60 3.37
N LEU A 823 3.65 45.29 3.23
CA LEU A 823 3.59 46.75 3.34
C LEU A 823 4.12 47.26 4.69
N GLU A 824 3.77 46.58 5.79
CA GLU A 824 4.26 46.92 7.13
C GLU A 824 5.78 46.72 7.28
N SER A 825 6.36 45.79 6.52
CA SER A 825 7.81 45.54 6.50
C SER A 825 8.55 46.60 5.68
N ILE A 826 7.93 47.13 4.62
CA ILE A 826 8.49 48.20 3.79
C ILE A 826 8.45 49.53 4.56
N LEU A 827 7.29 49.89 5.13
CA LEU A 827 7.07 51.20 5.77
C LEU A 827 7.65 51.28 7.18
N HIS A 828 7.47 50.23 7.98
CA HIS A 828 7.75 50.27 9.43
C HIS A 828 8.86 49.31 9.85
N ARG A 829 9.52 48.64 8.89
CA ARG A 829 10.55 47.62 9.17
C ARG A 829 10.08 46.54 10.16
N LYS A 830 8.77 46.24 10.17
CA LYS A 830 8.16 45.22 11.03
C LYS A 830 8.21 43.86 10.34
N TYR A 831 8.92 42.90 10.92
CA TYR A 831 9.07 41.55 10.41
C TYR A 831 8.43 40.54 11.37
N THR A 832 7.50 39.74 10.86
CA THR A 832 6.72 38.74 11.61
C THR A 832 6.47 37.50 10.75
N HIS A 833 5.97 36.41 11.34
CA HIS A 833 5.52 35.25 10.57
C HIS A 833 4.44 35.64 9.54
N GLN A 834 3.56 36.60 9.86
CA GLN A 834 2.55 37.10 8.92
C GLN A 834 3.17 37.92 7.77
N SER A 835 4.31 38.56 7.97
CA SER A 835 5.06 39.17 6.86
C SER A 835 5.70 38.12 5.95
N ASP A 836 6.12 36.97 6.50
CA ASP A 836 6.60 35.84 5.68
C ASP A 836 5.46 35.17 4.90
N VAL A 837 4.22 35.17 5.43
CA VAL A 837 3.03 34.71 4.68
C VAL A 837 2.81 35.57 3.42
N TRP A 838 3.04 36.88 3.50
CA TRP A 838 2.99 37.75 2.31
C TRP A 838 4.04 37.33 1.28
N SER A 839 5.29 37.15 1.72
CA SER A 839 6.40 36.70 0.87
C SER A 839 6.16 35.32 0.28
N TYR A 840 5.51 34.42 1.02
CA TYR A 840 5.06 33.12 0.52
C TYR A 840 4.05 33.29 -0.62
N GLY A 841 3.06 34.19 -0.48
CA GLY A 841 2.12 34.50 -1.56
C GLY A 841 2.82 34.97 -2.84
N VAL A 842 3.82 35.84 -2.72
CA VAL A 842 4.65 36.29 -3.86
C VAL A 842 5.47 35.12 -4.44
N THR A 843 6.03 34.26 -3.59
CA THR A 843 6.79 33.07 -4.01
C THR A 843 5.92 32.09 -4.79
N VAL A 844 4.69 31.84 -4.34
CA VAL A 844 3.73 31.00 -5.08
C VAL A 844 3.40 31.64 -6.43
N TRP A 845 3.22 32.96 -6.49
CA TRP A 845 3.03 33.67 -7.75
C TRP A 845 4.23 33.52 -8.70
N GLU A 846 5.47 33.56 -8.20
CA GLU A 846 6.67 33.28 -9.01
C GLU A 846 6.64 31.87 -9.61
N LEU A 847 6.26 30.85 -8.82
CA LEU A 847 6.15 29.48 -9.31
C LEU A 847 5.09 29.34 -10.41
N MET A 848 3.92 29.94 -10.20
CA MET A 848 2.81 29.85 -11.14
C MET A 848 3.01 30.67 -12.42
N THR A 849 3.96 31.60 -12.42
CA THR A 849 4.36 32.39 -13.60
C THR A 849 5.67 31.91 -14.21
N PHE A 850 6.15 30.74 -13.79
CA PHE A 850 7.40 30.13 -14.22
C PHE A 850 8.63 31.07 -14.06
N GLY A 851 8.70 31.74 -12.92
CA GLY A 851 9.82 32.61 -12.53
C GLY A 851 9.76 34.03 -13.06
N THR A 852 8.57 34.53 -13.43
CA THR A 852 8.41 35.93 -13.83
C THR A 852 8.73 36.87 -12.66
N LYS A 853 9.28 38.05 -12.96
CA LYS A 853 9.66 39.03 -11.92
C LYS A 853 8.40 39.69 -11.31
N PRO A 854 8.22 39.68 -9.97
CA PRO A 854 7.10 40.39 -9.35
C PRO A 854 7.14 41.89 -9.65
N TYR A 855 5.98 42.51 -9.91
CA TYR A 855 5.85 43.94 -10.22
C TYR A 855 6.86 44.39 -11.29
N ASP A 856 6.97 43.63 -12.38
CA ASP A 856 7.94 43.94 -13.42
C ASP A 856 7.69 45.33 -14.02
N GLY A 857 8.76 46.05 -14.36
CA GLY A 857 8.70 47.45 -14.81
C GLY A 857 8.50 48.50 -13.71
N ILE A 858 8.07 48.13 -12.50
CA ILE A 858 7.92 49.08 -11.37
C ILE A 858 9.23 49.14 -10.56
N PRO A 859 9.82 50.33 -10.34
CA PRO A 859 11.02 50.47 -9.53
C PRO A 859 10.71 50.24 -8.03
N ALA A 860 11.69 49.75 -7.28
CA ALA A 860 11.45 49.24 -5.93
C ALA A 860 10.95 50.31 -4.93
N ASN A 861 11.35 51.57 -5.13
CA ASN A 861 10.90 52.72 -4.34
C ASN A 861 9.40 53.05 -4.52
N GLU A 862 8.80 52.69 -5.65
CA GLU A 862 7.37 52.98 -5.94
C GLU A 862 6.42 51.89 -5.44
N ILE A 863 6.95 50.71 -5.06
CA ILE A 863 6.14 49.55 -4.65
C ILE A 863 5.23 49.86 -3.46
N ALA A 864 5.71 50.64 -2.47
CA ALA A 864 4.90 51.01 -1.31
C ALA A 864 3.60 51.73 -1.73
N GLY A 865 3.71 52.73 -2.61
CA GLY A 865 2.56 53.50 -3.09
C GLY A 865 1.60 52.68 -3.95
N VAL A 866 2.09 51.69 -4.70
CA VAL A 866 1.26 50.74 -5.46
C VAL A 866 0.46 49.84 -4.50
N LEU A 867 1.10 49.32 -3.46
CA LEU A 867 0.46 48.45 -2.47
C LEU A 867 -0.58 49.20 -1.62
N GLU A 868 -0.32 50.47 -1.26
CA GLU A 868 -1.23 51.36 -0.55
C GLU A 868 -2.51 51.68 -1.35
N LYS A 869 -2.39 51.81 -2.68
CA LYS A 869 -3.55 51.96 -3.58
C LYS A 869 -4.40 50.70 -3.71
N GLY A 870 -3.97 49.59 -3.10
CA GLY A 870 -4.66 48.30 -3.15
C GLY A 870 -4.29 47.44 -4.35
N GLU A 871 -3.34 47.86 -5.18
CA GLU A 871 -2.90 47.07 -6.32
C GLU A 871 -2.10 45.84 -5.85
N ARG A 872 -2.32 44.70 -6.52
CA ARG A 872 -1.72 43.40 -6.23
C ARG A 872 -1.24 42.75 -7.52
N LEU A 873 -0.41 41.71 -7.41
CA LEU A 873 0.03 40.94 -8.58
C LEU A 873 -1.17 40.29 -9.28
N PRO A 874 -1.20 40.27 -10.63
CA PRO A 874 -2.33 39.73 -11.38
C PRO A 874 -2.41 38.21 -11.27
N GLN A 875 -3.58 37.64 -11.55
CA GLN A 875 -3.79 36.20 -11.60
C GLN A 875 -2.89 35.54 -12.67
N PRO A 876 -2.07 34.53 -12.31
CA PRO A 876 -1.28 33.79 -13.28
C PRO A 876 -2.17 33.05 -14.30
N PRO A 877 -1.80 33.00 -15.60
CA PRO A 877 -2.66 32.39 -16.64
C PRO A 877 -2.99 30.91 -16.43
N ILE A 878 -2.10 30.17 -15.78
CA ILE A 878 -2.31 28.74 -15.50
C ILE A 878 -3.18 28.50 -14.26
N CYS A 879 -3.45 29.52 -13.45
CA CYS A 879 -4.16 29.36 -12.18
C CYS A 879 -5.65 29.56 -12.32
N THR A 880 -6.45 28.70 -11.68
CA THR A 880 -7.86 28.98 -11.40
C THR A 880 -8.02 30.05 -10.33
N ILE A 881 -9.25 30.58 -10.20
CA ILE A 881 -9.60 31.56 -9.18
C ILE A 881 -9.32 31.04 -7.77
N ASP A 882 -9.48 29.74 -7.52
CA ASP A 882 -9.27 29.13 -6.19
C ASP A 882 -7.82 29.30 -5.70
N VAL A 883 -6.85 29.04 -6.58
CA VAL A 883 -5.42 29.21 -6.27
C VAL A 883 -5.08 30.69 -6.09
N TYR A 884 -5.62 31.55 -6.96
CA TYR A 884 -5.39 32.98 -6.89
C TYR A 884 -5.98 33.60 -5.61
N MET A 885 -7.15 33.15 -5.16
CA MET A 885 -7.76 33.62 -3.91
C MET A 885 -6.90 33.31 -2.69
N ILE A 886 -6.13 32.22 -2.69
CA ILE A 886 -5.14 31.95 -1.62
C ILE A 886 -4.01 32.98 -1.65
N MET A 887 -3.48 33.30 -2.84
CA MET A 887 -2.44 34.35 -2.97
C MET A 887 -2.97 35.70 -2.47
N VAL A 888 -4.18 36.07 -2.87
CA VAL A 888 -4.84 37.31 -2.41
C VAL A 888 -5.03 37.34 -0.89
N LYS A 889 -5.43 36.21 -0.28
CA LYS A 889 -5.51 36.09 1.19
C LYS A 889 -4.15 36.29 1.88
N CYS A 890 -3.05 35.87 1.24
CA CYS A 890 -1.71 36.14 1.74
C CYS A 890 -1.33 37.63 1.67
N TRP A 891 -1.93 38.39 0.75
CA TRP A 891 -1.66 39.82 0.52
C TRP A 891 -2.69 40.78 1.13
N MET A 892 -3.42 40.32 2.14
CA MET A 892 -4.29 41.17 2.95
C MET A 892 -3.45 42.24 3.66
N ILE A 893 -3.92 43.50 3.64
CA ILE A 893 -3.24 44.61 4.33
C ILE A 893 -3.12 44.31 5.82
N ASP A 894 -4.24 43.92 6.44
CA ASP A 894 -4.25 43.48 7.83
C ASP A 894 -3.52 42.15 7.97
N ALA A 895 -2.47 42.14 8.79
CA ALA A 895 -1.60 40.98 9.00
C ALA A 895 -2.34 39.84 9.71
N ASP A 896 -3.27 40.13 10.62
CA ASP A 896 -4.01 39.11 11.37
C ASP A 896 -5.09 38.42 10.52
N SER A 897 -5.48 39.06 9.42
CA SER A 897 -6.40 38.49 8.42
C SER A 897 -5.72 37.53 7.43
N ARG A 898 -4.39 37.41 7.44
CA ARG A 898 -3.65 36.48 6.58
C ARG A 898 -3.68 35.05 7.17
N PRO A 899 -3.74 34.00 6.34
CA PRO A 899 -3.76 32.62 6.81
C PRO A 899 -2.44 32.23 7.48
N ARG A 900 -2.49 31.30 8.44
CA ARG A 900 -1.27 30.69 9.01
C ARG A 900 -0.67 29.64 8.08
N PHE A 901 0.62 29.33 8.23
CA PHE A 901 1.26 28.30 7.39
C PHE A 901 0.62 26.92 7.51
N ARG A 902 0.11 26.54 8.68
CA ARG A 902 -0.65 25.30 8.88
C ARG A 902 -1.91 25.21 8.00
N GLU A 903 -2.60 26.33 7.80
CA GLU A 903 -3.78 26.40 6.93
C GLU A 903 -3.37 26.33 5.45
N LEU A 904 -2.29 27.01 5.08
CA LEU A 904 -1.73 26.95 3.73
C LEU A 904 -1.31 25.52 3.35
N ILE A 905 -0.69 24.78 4.29
CA ILE A 905 -0.37 23.35 4.08
C ILE A 905 -1.63 22.55 3.76
N ALA A 906 -2.72 22.74 4.52
CA ALA A 906 -3.95 22.00 4.32
C ALA A 906 -4.60 22.30 2.97
N GLU A 907 -4.68 23.58 2.59
CA GLU A 907 -5.27 24.03 1.33
C GLU A 907 -4.46 23.52 0.11
N PHE A 908 -3.15 23.75 0.07
CA PHE A 908 -2.32 23.27 -1.04
C PHE A 908 -2.22 21.74 -1.08
N SER A 909 -2.24 21.05 0.06
CA SER A 909 -2.28 19.58 0.10
C SER A 909 -3.60 19.01 -0.45
N LYS A 910 -4.71 19.73 -0.25
CA LYS A 910 -6.00 19.37 -0.86
C LYS A 910 -5.95 19.58 -2.37
N MET A 911 -5.38 20.69 -2.84
CA MET A 911 -5.23 20.97 -4.27
C MET A 911 -4.30 19.97 -4.97
N ALA A 912 -3.20 19.57 -4.31
CA ALA A 912 -2.25 18.61 -4.84
C ALA A 912 -2.81 17.18 -5.02
N ARG A 913 -4.01 16.88 -4.48
CA ARG A 913 -4.70 15.59 -4.73
C ARG A 913 -5.45 15.54 -6.06
N ASP A 914 -5.79 16.70 -6.61
CA ASP A 914 -6.48 16.85 -7.90
C ASP A 914 -5.95 18.07 -8.67
N PRO A 915 -4.66 18.06 -9.10
CA PRO A 915 -4.00 19.22 -9.69
C PRO A 915 -4.67 19.84 -10.93
N PRO A 916 -5.17 19.06 -11.91
CA PRO A 916 -5.73 19.62 -13.15
C PRO A 916 -6.98 20.49 -12.92
N ARG A 917 -7.67 20.30 -11.79
CA ARG A 917 -8.80 21.14 -11.39
C ARG A 917 -8.37 22.56 -11.03
N TYR A 918 -7.16 22.73 -10.51
CA TYR A 918 -6.68 23.98 -9.92
C TYR A 918 -5.68 24.72 -10.82
N LEU A 919 -4.91 23.98 -11.63
CA LEU A 919 -3.96 24.53 -12.59
C LEU A 919 -4.25 23.98 -14.00
N VAL A 920 -4.35 24.89 -14.98
CA VAL A 920 -4.61 24.57 -16.39
C VAL A 920 -3.33 24.75 -17.19
N ILE A 921 -2.62 23.65 -17.44
CA ILE A 921 -1.39 23.59 -18.25
C ILE A 921 -1.67 22.75 -19.50
N GLN A 922 -1.31 23.24 -20.68
CA GLN A 922 -1.51 22.51 -21.94
C GLN A 922 -0.58 21.30 -22.00
N GLY A 923 -1.14 20.08 -22.07
CA GLY A 923 -0.35 18.85 -22.17
C GLY A 923 0.15 18.28 -20.83
N ASP A 924 -0.49 18.65 -19.72
CA ASP A 924 -0.12 18.25 -18.35
C ASP A 924 0.09 16.73 -18.19
N ASP A 925 -0.79 15.91 -18.77
CA ASP A 925 -0.70 14.42 -18.73
C ASP A 925 0.54 13.84 -19.42
N ARG A 926 1.26 14.64 -20.22
CA ARG A 926 2.47 14.24 -20.96
C ARG A 926 3.74 14.83 -20.37
N MET A 927 3.64 15.68 -19.35
CA MET A 927 4.76 16.32 -18.68
C MET A 927 5.23 15.49 -17.49
N HIS A 928 6.27 14.69 -17.69
CA HIS A 928 6.95 13.96 -16.62
C HIS A 928 8.42 14.38 -16.55
N LEU A 929 8.84 14.91 -15.40
CA LEU A 929 10.27 15.11 -15.13
C LEU A 929 10.96 13.73 -15.14
N PRO A 930 12.08 13.56 -15.86
CA PRO A 930 12.77 12.28 -15.97
C PRO A 930 13.16 11.74 -14.58
N SER A 931 13.07 10.42 -14.42
CA SER A 931 13.49 9.69 -13.21
C SER A 931 14.91 10.12 -12.80
N PRO A 932 15.23 10.23 -11.48
CA PRO A 932 16.54 10.64 -10.98
C PRO A 932 17.74 9.80 -11.49
N THR A 933 17.48 8.69 -12.19
CA THR A 933 18.46 7.82 -12.83
C THR A 933 18.92 8.24 -14.23
N ASP A 934 18.29 9.23 -14.89
CA ASP A 934 18.37 9.32 -16.37
C ASP A 934 18.99 10.58 -16.99
N THR A 935 19.65 11.46 -16.25
CA THR A 935 20.16 12.71 -16.85
C THR A 935 21.68 12.73 -16.99
N LYS A 936 22.17 12.76 -18.24
CA LYS A 936 23.55 13.16 -18.62
C LYS A 936 24.02 14.49 -17.96
N PHE A 937 23.07 15.28 -17.44
CA PHE A 937 23.27 16.48 -16.64
C PHE A 937 23.82 16.20 -15.21
N TYR A 938 23.45 15.08 -14.58
CA TYR A 938 24.02 14.67 -13.28
C TYR A 938 25.52 14.37 -13.39
N GLN A 939 25.92 13.73 -14.50
CA GLN A 939 27.33 13.42 -14.75
C GLN A 939 28.15 14.68 -15.02
N SER A 940 27.63 15.70 -15.71
CA SER A 940 28.40 16.92 -16.02
C SER A 940 28.59 17.89 -14.83
N LEU A 941 27.71 17.86 -13.83
CA LEU A 941 27.83 18.67 -12.60
C LEU A 941 28.74 18.02 -11.55
N ILE A 942 28.92 16.71 -11.61
CA ILE A 942 29.79 15.91 -10.72
C ILE A 942 31.17 15.64 -11.37
N SER A 943 31.31 15.73 -12.70
CA SER A 943 32.55 15.53 -13.47
C SER A 943 33.57 16.66 -13.35
N GLY A 944 33.92 17.08 -12.13
CA GLY A 944 35.26 17.59 -11.88
C GLY A 944 36.10 16.43 -11.39
N GLU A 945 37.31 16.24 -11.92
CA GLU A 945 38.24 15.14 -11.58
C GLU A 945 38.48 14.94 -10.05
N ASP A 946 38.13 15.93 -9.21
CA ASP A 946 38.26 15.92 -7.75
C ASP A 946 37.06 15.32 -6.96
N MET A 947 35.92 14.95 -7.59
CA MET A 947 34.64 14.65 -6.89
C MET A 947 34.07 13.22 -7.02
N GLU A 948 34.80 12.26 -7.61
CA GLU A 948 34.29 10.88 -7.82
C GLU A 948 34.06 10.07 -6.51
N ASP A 949 34.63 10.49 -5.37
CA ASP A 949 34.57 9.80 -4.07
C ASP A 949 33.79 10.56 -2.97
N ALA A 950 32.89 11.50 -3.33
CA ALA A 950 32.22 12.35 -2.35
C ALA A 950 30.94 11.71 -1.77
N VAL A 951 30.74 11.80 -0.44
CA VAL A 951 29.60 11.22 0.31
C VAL A 951 28.54 12.29 0.60
N ASP A 952 27.24 11.94 0.52
CA ASP A 952 26.16 12.88 0.83
C ASP A 952 26.19 13.31 2.30
N VAL A 953 25.93 14.59 2.56
CA VAL A 953 25.94 15.17 3.91
C VAL A 953 24.93 14.49 4.84
N ASP A 954 23.72 14.17 4.34
CA ASP A 954 22.67 13.54 5.16
C ASP A 954 23.07 12.10 5.53
N GLU A 955 23.88 11.42 4.69
CA GLU A 955 24.48 10.11 4.98
C GLU A 955 25.64 10.20 5.98
N TYR A 956 26.45 11.26 5.90
CA TYR A 956 27.57 11.49 6.83
C TYR A 956 27.13 11.92 8.24
N LEU A 957 26.08 12.75 8.35
CA LEU A 957 25.61 13.27 9.64
C LEU A 957 24.78 12.26 10.45
N VAL A 958 24.35 11.16 9.83
CA VAL A 958 23.55 10.11 10.48
C VAL A 958 24.40 8.85 10.64
N PRO A 959 24.90 8.52 11.85
CA PRO A 959 25.55 7.24 12.08
C PRO A 959 24.50 6.12 12.06
N GLN A 960 24.31 5.55 10.86
CA GLN A 960 23.61 4.31 10.50
C GLN A 960 22.07 4.27 10.63
N HIS A 961 21.42 4.54 9.50
CA HIS A 961 20.17 3.87 9.09
C HIS A 961 20.25 3.44 7.61
N SER A 962 21.21 2.55 7.29
CA SER A 962 21.32 1.95 5.95
C SER A 962 21.85 0.51 6.05
N PHE A 963 20.97 -0.48 6.13
CA PHE A 963 21.24 -1.82 5.65
C PHE A 963 20.00 -2.34 4.90
N PHE A 964 20.23 -2.72 3.64
CA PHE A 964 19.32 -3.31 2.63
C PHE A 964 18.50 -2.37 1.75
N SER A 965 19.16 -1.84 0.72
CA SER A 965 18.58 -1.80 -0.64
C SER A 965 19.14 -3.00 -1.40
N SER A 966 18.28 -3.93 -1.81
CA SER A 966 18.58 -4.93 -2.85
C SER A 966 17.35 -5.08 -3.75
N PRO A 967 17.57 -5.40 -5.03
CA PRO A 967 16.81 -4.85 -6.14
C PRO A 967 15.46 -5.54 -6.31
N SER A 968 14.38 -4.79 -6.18
CA SER A 968 13.05 -5.23 -6.62
C SER A 968 13.01 -5.26 -8.14
N THR A 969 13.31 -6.41 -8.73
CA THR A 969 12.74 -6.80 -10.01
C THR A 969 11.28 -7.15 -9.77
N SER A 970 10.42 -6.14 -9.88
CA SER A 970 8.99 -6.30 -10.06
C SER A 970 8.62 -5.66 -11.39
N ARG A 971 8.69 -6.46 -12.46
CA ARG A 971 7.82 -6.24 -13.62
C ARG A 971 6.40 -6.55 -13.14
N THR A 972 5.56 -5.53 -13.06
CA THR A 972 4.12 -5.73 -13.26
C THR A 972 3.61 -4.58 -14.11
N GLN A 973 2.95 -4.96 -15.18
CA GLN A 973 2.40 -4.10 -16.22
C GLN A 973 1.33 -3.18 -15.64
N LEU A 974 1.38 -1.92 -16.10
CA LEU A 974 0.27 -0.99 -16.09
C LEU A 974 -0.95 -1.63 -16.75
N LEU A 975 -2.06 -1.71 -16.02
CA LEU A 975 -3.39 -1.76 -16.59
C LEU A 975 -4.29 -0.82 -15.77
N HIS A 976 -4.66 0.26 -16.46
CA HIS A 976 -5.63 1.31 -16.13
C HIS A 976 -6.67 0.95 -15.07
N SER A 977 -6.71 1.73 -13.98
CA SER A 977 -7.91 1.85 -13.15
C SER A 977 -8.67 3.11 -13.52
N VAL A 978 -9.85 2.87 -14.07
CA VAL A 978 -10.93 3.84 -14.31
C VAL A 978 -11.44 4.37 -12.96
N HIS A 979 -11.59 5.69 -12.90
CA HIS A 979 -12.32 6.45 -11.87
C HIS A 979 -13.82 6.09 -11.85
N VAL A 980 -14.41 5.76 -10.68
CA VAL A 980 -15.78 6.11 -10.21
C VAL A 980 -15.83 5.76 -8.71
N GLN A 981 -15.71 6.66 -7.71
CA GLN A 981 -16.58 7.75 -7.22
C GLN A 981 -17.96 7.30 -6.67
N TRP A 982 -18.06 7.14 -5.35
CA TRP A 982 -19.32 7.09 -4.61
C TRP A 982 -19.70 8.49 -4.13
N GLY A 983 -20.77 9.04 -4.69
CA GLY A 983 -21.46 10.23 -4.18
C GLY A 983 -22.84 9.82 -3.64
N PHE A 984 -23.08 10.12 -2.35
CA PHE A 984 -24.42 10.23 -1.78
C PHE A 984 -25.04 11.56 -2.21
N VAL A 985 -26.23 11.56 -2.81
CA VAL A 985 -27.19 12.68 -2.68
C VAL A 985 -28.63 12.14 -2.71
N GLN A 986 -29.37 12.48 -1.65
CA GLN A 986 -30.83 12.43 -1.51
C GLN A 986 -31.55 13.23 -2.59
N GLU A 987 -32.74 12.81 -3.02
CA GLU A 987 -33.69 13.79 -3.55
C GLU A 987 -35.16 13.52 -3.20
N LYS A 988 -35.82 14.64 -2.90
CA LYS A 988 -37.18 14.84 -2.38
C LYS A 988 -38.27 14.45 -3.40
N ALA A 989 -39.50 14.30 -2.88
CA ALA A 989 -40.73 14.41 -3.66
C ALA A 989 -41.46 15.74 -3.31
N GLU A 990 -41.89 16.47 -4.34
CA GLU A 990 -42.93 17.52 -4.32
C GLU A 990 -44.29 16.89 -4.73
N SER A 991 -45.37 17.07 -3.96
CA SER A 991 -46.38 18.14 -3.96
C SER A 991 -47.51 17.96 -4.99
N VAL A 992 -48.77 17.94 -4.53
CA VAL A 992 -49.98 18.52 -5.18
C VAL A 992 -51.10 18.64 -4.12
N SER A 993 -51.62 19.85 -3.86
CA SER A 993 -52.99 20.26 -4.19
C SER A 993 -53.36 21.64 -3.60
N ARG A 994 -54.36 22.27 -4.21
CA ARG A 994 -54.62 23.72 -4.34
C ARG A 994 -55.88 24.20 -3.59
N LYS A 995 -55.94 25.55 -3.39
CA LYS A 995 -57.12 26.49 -3.30
C LYS A 995 -57.85 26.64 -1.94
N PRO A 996 -58.64 27.74 -1.71
CA PRO A 996 -58.44 29.17 -2.05
C PRO A 996 -58.94 30.22 -0.99
N ALA A 997 -58.41 31.45 -1.13
CA ALA A 997 -58.93 32.84 -0.96
C ALA A 997 -60.22 33.26 -0.17
N GLN A 998 -60.11 34.40 0.56
CA GLN A 998 -60.87 35.70 0.49
C GLN A 998 -61.18 36.36 1.88
N ARG A 999 -60.67 37.58 2.19
CA ARG A 999 -61.31 38.96 2.24
C ARG A 999 -62.32 39.19 3.41
N LYS A 1000 -62.48 40.34 4.10
CA LYS A 1000 -61.99 41.76 4.07
C LYS A 1000 -62.53 42.57 5.30
N GLY A 1001 -61.84 43.66 5.70
CA GLY A 1001 -62.38 44.93 6.30
C GLY A 1001 -62.34 45.07 7.84
N PHE A 1002 -62.25 46.24 8.50
CA PHE A 1002 -61.96 47.66 8.18
C PHE A 1002 -61.72 48.43 9.52
N HIS A 1003 -61.05 49.59 9.48
CA HIS A 1003 -60.96 50.71 10.48
C HIS A 1003 -59.85 50.79 11.59
N HIS A 1004 -59.20 51.98 11.65
CA HIS A 1004 -58.23 52.57 12.60
C HIS A 1004 -58.93 53.59 13.55
N PRO A 1005 -58.27 54.27 14.54
CA PRO A 1005 -57.19 53.97 15.53
C PRO A 1005 -57.68 54.36 16.98
N PRO A 1006 -56.89 54.62 18.06
CA PRO A 1006 -55.42 54.66 18.24
C PRO A 1006 -54.82 53.96 19.49
N ALA A 1007 -53.48 54.07 19.58
CA ALA A 1007 -52.58 54.00 20.74
C ALA A 1007 -51.98 52.63 21.18
N THR A 1008 -50.64 52.65 21.18
CA THR A 1008 -49.66 51.89 22.00
C THR A 1008 -49.63 50.36 21.91
N GLY A 1009 -48.47 49.83 21.51
CA GLY A 1009 -48.13 48.41 21.71
C GLY A 1009 -47.44 47.75 20.52
N SER A 1010 -46.10 47.80 20.55
CA SER A 1010 -45.12 46.81 20.03
C SER A 1010 -45.59 45.64 19.14
N LEU A 1011 -44.99 45.54 17.95
CA LEU A 1011 -44.66 44.33 17.13
C LEU A 1011 -43.69 44.82 15.98
N PRO A 1012 -43.03 43.99 15.14
CA PRO A 1012 -41.81 43.22 15.45
C PRO A 1012 -40.80 43.05 14.27
N LEU A 1013 -39.75 42.24 14.52
CA LEU A 1013 -39.06 41.27 13.64
C LEU A 1013 -38.63 41.65 12.20
N HIS A 1014 -37.30 41.64 11.98
CA HIS A 1014 -36.66 40.56 11.21
C HIS A 1014 -35.13 40.57 11.35
N SER A 1015 -34.55 39.38 11.18
CA SER A 1015 -33.28 39.15 10.45
C SER A 1015 -31.92 39.31 11.17
N PHE A 1016 -31.30 38.13 11.38
CA PHE A 1016 -29.90 37.78 11.04
C PHE A 1016 -28.70 38.43 11.74
N LEU A 1017 -27.67 37.57 11.87
CA LEU A 1017 -26.23 37.83 11.95
C LEU A 1017 -25.70 38.54 13.22
N THR A 1018 -25.04 37.72 14.05
CA THR A 1018 -23.65 37.85 14.54
C THR A 1018 -23.02 39.22 14.75
N GLN A 1019 -22.33 39.32 15.90
CA GLN A 1019 -21.15 40.13 16.31
C GLN A 1019 -21.48 40.90 17.61
N ARG A 1020 -20.66 40.98 18.67
CA ARG A 1020 -19.21 40.86 18.87
C ARG A 1020 -18.93 41.01 20.39
N ILE A 1021 -17.87 40.35 20.88
CA ILE A 1021 -16.81 40.83 21.81
C ILE A 1021 -17.17 41.21 23.28
N VAL A 1022 -16.29 40.76 24.19
CA VAL A 1022 -15.60 41.47 25.31
C VAL A 1022 -15.71 40.75 26.66
N PHE A 1023 -14.62 40.06 27.01
CA PHE A 1023 -13.78 40.20 28.21
C PHE A 1023 -14.34 40.64 29.59
N PHE A 1024 -13.76 39.96 30.59
CA PHE A 1024 -13.41 40.34 31.99
C PHE A 1024 -14.30 39.88 33.18
N CYS A 1025 -13.69 38.94 33.94
CA CYS A 1025 -13.58 38.77 35.41
C CYS A 1025 -14.78 38.83 36.35
N LEU A 1026 -14.88 37.83 37.24
CA LEU A 1026 -14.40 37.84 38.64
C LEU A 1026 -14.76 36.48 39.27
N LEU A 1027 -13.81 35.63 39.71
CA LEU A 1027 -13.15 35.59 41.03
C LEU A 1027 -14.07 35.31 42.24
N LYS A 1028 -13.54 34.44 43.12
CA LYS A 1028 -13.87 34.16 44.55
C LYS A 1028 -14.97 33.10 44.78
N LYS A 1029 -14.79 32.05 45.62
CA LYS A 1029 -14.19 31.95 46.99
C LYS A 1029 -13.76 30.48 47.29
N LEU A 1030 -12.57 30.29 47.91
CA LEU A 1030 -12.30 29.79 49.30
C LEU A 1030 -12.51 28.27 49.47
N ASP A 1031 -11.60 27.46 50.00
CA ASP A 1031 -10.46 27.63 50.92
C ASP A 1031 -9.13 27.05 50.40
#